data_AF-A0A327MCA8-F1
#
_entry.id   AF-A0A327MCA8-F1
#
_cell.length_a   1.000
_cell.length_b   1.000
_cell.length_c   1.000
_cell.angle_alpha   90.00
_cell.angle_beta   90.00
_cell.angle_gamma   90.00
#
_symmetry.space_group_name_H-M   'P 1'
#
loop_
_entity.id
_entity.type
_entity.pdbx_description
1 polymer ?
#
loop_
_entity_poly.entity_id
_entity_poly.type
_entity_poly.pdbx_seq_one_letter_code
_entity_poly.pdbx_strand_id
1 'polypeptide(L)'
;MTDSTPTDPLFRYQWGLQNTGQANGGIGIDINVLLAWDDYTGRGVRVGVIDSGVQLDHPDLRQNIDPSATWDAAQDQPGGDPLGRDENHGTAVAGIIAAASNDIGGVGVAPDATLGVYHVGFGANLPFPVRPDQFTIAFQHALADGMDIVNNSWGATVPFALPEEGTAALIEQGRNGLGTIIVFANGNGRADGDDGVLELQLDLPYVISVGAVQNNGVATGYSTPGADLLISAPGGAQTDQSATRPGNGIATTDRTGTDGYNTTAGSAGDYTYDFNGTSAATPFVSGVVALMLEANPGLGYRDVQEILSASARLTDEAATGWITNTAGTWNGGGRLFNRDYGFGLVDAHAAVRLAESYIGREAKTAANTLTYETAYTPPSAVTLSESWTSIPLHLTGSGTVEHVSLALHLDTPNAANLAIELVSPTGTRIPLLQFAKSTETVAWPEGGFTLTTPGFWGEKIDGTWRLAVLSLNEDPAVVEHLVDATIEVSAAAASTVKEFVYTDDFPSLAAEDSSRLIVTSPTNQIAINAAAVTGDVILDLPAHTLSVDGTLSVINPAAHIVEVYGGDGNDALYGDAGDTVFMPGRGANVTEGGGGHDIVKLLRPLDAYADVASGERVMVAGPHSLDTISGVATLQFSDGSIALGSNPMVRGLYYAQHNADVYASGIAADLHYATEGWQQGRDPNPWFSTTSYLANHKDVQAMGVNPLDYYAWVGWQRDDDPSAGFDGSLYLHFNPDVAAAGLNPLLHWLQYGQAEGRDIYPVIDGARLRGDFDPTFYSLANPDVAAAGVDPMLHWQEYGWREGRDPNAYFDTDFYLTANTDVAAAHLDPLLHYQIYGWREGRDPSAAFDTDSYLHRYADVAAAGVDPLLHFLSYGVLEGRTAEAALI
;
A
#
# COMPACT_ATOMS: atom_id res chain seq x y z
N MET A 1 2.53 19.85 3.38
CA MET A 1 3.49 19.05 4.18
C MET A 1 2.64 18.02 4.86
N THR A 2 2.80 16.76 4.49
CA THR A 2 2.19 15.63 5.19
C THR A 2 2.80 15.55 6.59
N ASP A 3 2.06 14.99 7.55
CA ASP A 3 2.47 14.83 8.95
C ASP A 3 3.63 13.82 9.12
N SER A 4 4.07 13.18 8.03
CA SER A 4 5.03 12.07 7.96
C SER A 4 6.47 12.45 7.64
N THR A 5 6.81 13.74 7.56
CA THR A 5 8.22 14.14 7.38
C THR A 5 8.99 13.96 8.69
N PRO A 6 10.06 13.15 8.72
CA PRO A 6 10.83 12.92 9.94
C PRO A 6 11.45 14.21 10.49
N THR A 7 11.51 14.31 11.81
CA THR A 7 12.11 15.45 12.54
C THR A 7 13.61 15.30 12.77
N ASP A 8 14.18 14.14 12.40
CA ASP A 8 15.59 13.79 12.57
C ASP A 8 16.51 14.82 11.85
N PRO A 9 17.52 15.37 12.55
CA PRO A 9 18.26 16.57 12.09
C PRO A 9 19.09 16.38 10.82
N LEU A 10 19.43 15.13 10.47
CA LEU A 10 20.17 14.78 9.25
C LEU A 10 19.27 14.37 8.08
N PHE A 11 17.95 14.20 8.28
CA PHE A 11 17.01 13.85 7.22
C PHE A 11 17.10 14.79 6.01
N ARG A 12 17.26 16.09 6.26
CA ARG A 12 17.49 17.13 5.22
C ARG A 12 18.71 16.91 4.32
N TYR A 13 19.61 16.00 4.67
CA TYR A 13 20.79 15.62 3.87
C TYR A 13 20.63 14.25 3.19
N GLN A 14 19.62 13.47 3.56
CA GLN A 14 19.34 12.15 3.02
C GLN A 14 18.58 12.26 1.69
N TRP A 15 19.28 12.74 0.66
CA TRP A 15 18.71 12.93 -0.68
C TRP A 15 18.15 11.64 -1.28
N GLY A 16 18.66 10.46 -0.91
CA GLY A 16 18.08 9.20 -1.36
C GLY A 16 16.64 8.98 -0.89
N LEU A 17 16.23 9.60 0.23
CA LEU A 17 14.87 9.53 0.78
C LEU A 17 13.99 10.68 0.25
N GLN A 18 14.53 11.89 0.20
CA GLN A 18 13.85 13.06 -0.37
C GLN A 18 14.87 14.02 -0.99
N ASN A 19 14.89 14.13 -2.32
CA ASN A 19 15.79 14.99 -3.05
C ASN A 19 15.12 16.32 -3.39
N THR A 20 15.45 17.35 -2.62
CA THR A 20 14.99 18.74 -2.81
C THR A 20 15.98 19.59 -3.61
N GLY A 21 16.98 18.97 -4.25
CA GLY A 21 18.07 19.64 -4.96
C GLY A 21 19.32 19.90 -4.11
N GLN A 22 19.41 19.28 -2.92
CA GLN A 22 20.62 19.32 -2.11
C GLN A 22 21.83 18.77 -2.87
N ALA A 23 23.01 19.33 -2.59
CA ALA A 23 24.26 18.98 -3.28
C ALA A 23 24.19 19.08 -4.82
N ASN A 24 23.37 19.99 -5.36
CA ASN A 24 23.10 20.17 -6.79
C ASN A 24 22.48 18.92 -7.47
N GLY A 25 21.75 18.11 -6.70
CA GLY A 25 21.00 16.97 -7.24
C GLY A 25 19.80 17.38 -8.09
N GLY A 26 19.27 16.42 -8.85
CA GLY A 26 18.00 16.53 -9.54
C GLY A 26 16.85 16.39 -8.55
N ILE A 27 15.98 17.39 -8.47
CA ILE A 27 14.79 17.35 -7.61
C ILE A 27 13.94 16.13 -7.97
N GLY A 28 13.50 15.37 -6.97
CA GLY A 28 12.69 14.16 -7.15
C GLY A 28 13.48 12.91 -7.55
N ILE A 29 14.80 13.00 -7.76
CA ILE A 29 15.67 11.83 -7.90
C ILE A 29 16.01 11.28 -6.51
N ASP A 30 15.07 10.51 -5.99
CA ASP A 30 15.07 9.78 -4.73
C ASP A 30 14.24 8.51 -4.90
N ILE A 31 14.03 7.75 -3.82
CA ILE A 31 13.22 6.52 -3.85
C ILE A 31 11.72 6.76 -3.62
N ASN A 32 11.25 8.02 -3.52
CA ASN A 32 9.82 8.33 -3.31
C ASN A 32 9.18 7.65 -2.06
N VAL A 33 9.85 7.67 -0.91
CA VAL A 33 9.41 6.92 0.30
C VAL A 33 8.34 7.63 1.14
N LEU A 34 8.24 8.95 1.05
CA LEU A 34 7.43 9.73 2.01
C LEU A 34 5.95 9.35 1.99
N LEU A 35 5.38 9.06 0.82
CA LEU A 35 3.98 8.64 0.71
C LEU A 35 3.76 7.21 1.23
N ALA A 36 4.80 6.38 1.28
CA ALA A 36 4.72 5.05 1.87
C ALA A 36 4.70 5.10 3.41
N TRP A 37 5.45 6.03 4.02
CA TRP A 37 5.51 6.19 5.49
C TRP A 37 4.21 6.65 6.14
N ASP A 38 3.26 7.18 5.37
CA ASP A 38 1.91 7.44 5.88
C ASP A 38 1.21 6.14 6.36
N ASP A 39 1.58 5.00 5.77
CA ASP A 39 0.94 3.70 6.03
C ASP A 39 1.90 2.63 6.60
N TYR A 40 3.17 2.64 6.19
CA TYR A 40 4.13 1.55 6.37
C TYR A 40 5.52 2.06 6.70
N THR A 41 6.14 1.51 7.74
CA THR A 41 7.47 1.90 8.26
C THR A 41 8.43 0.71 8.35
N GLY A 42 8.02 -0.46 7.86
CA GLY A 42 8.75 -1.73 7.93
C GLY A 42 8.44 -2.54 9.19
N ARG A 43 7.42 -2.15 9.95
CA ARG A 43 7.09 -2.73 11.24
C ARG A 43 6.72 -4.20 11.11
N GLY A 44 7.36 -5.03 11.94
CA GLY A 44 7.12 -6.48 11.96
C GLY A 44 7.90 -7.26 10.90
N VAL A 45 8.72 -6.59 10.08
CA VAL A 45 9.62 -7.24 9.10
C VAL A 45 11.03 -7.32 9.68
N ARG A 46 11.71 -8.45 9.47
CA ARG A 46 13.07 -8.73 9.97
C ARG A 46 14.09 -8.69 8.83
N VAL A 47 15.12 -7.85 8.96
CA VAL A 47 16.20 -7.68 7.96
C VAL A 47 17.55 -8.10 8.54
N GLY A 48 18.15 -9.15 7.98
CA GLY A 48 19.49 -9.60 8.33
C GLY A 48 20.58 -8.80 7.61
N VAL A 49 21.44 -8.13 8.36
CA VAL A 49 22.63 -7.44 7.83
C VAL A 49 23.82 -8.38 7.92
N ILE A 50 24.21 -8.96 6.78
CA ILE A 50 25.39 -9.82 6.66
C ILE A 50 26.54 -8.93 6.18
N ASP A 51 27.33 -8.43 7.12
CA ASP A 51 28.35 -7.41 6.83
C ASP A 51 29.55 -7.50 7.80
N SER A 52 30.50 -6.55 7.76
CA SER A 52 31.68 -6.46 8.63
C SER A 52 31.35 -6.14 10.10
N GLY A 53 30.13 -6.39 10.55
CA GLY A 53 29.61 -6.02 11.87
C GLY A 53 28.87 -4.69 11.90
N VAL A 54 27.93 -4.60 12.83
CA VAL A 54 27.08 -3.43 13.10
C VAL A 54 27.29 -3.04 14.55
N GLN A 55 27.58 -1.76 14.83
CA GLN A 55 27.71 -1.31 16.21
C GLN A 55 26.37 -1.47 16.95
N LEU A 56 26.29 -2.49 17.81
CA LEU A 56 25.02 -2.93 18.39
C LEU A 56 24.43 -1.92 19.37
N ASP A 57 25.28 -1.07 19.95
CA ASP A 57 24.90 -0.03 20.90
C ASP A 57 24.74 1.37 20.26
N HIS A 58 24.82 1.47 18.93
CA HIS A 58 24.64 2.75 18.23
C HIS A 58 23.30 3.38 18.62
N PRO A 59 23.26 4.66 19.04
CA PRO A 59 22.08 5.28 19.63
C PRO A 59 20.86 5.24 18.69
N ASP A 60 21.12 5.25 17.38
CA ASP A 60 20.13 5.27 16.32
C ASP A 60 19.71 3.89 15.76
N LEU A 61 20.39 2.81 16.19
CA LEU A 61 20.13 1.44 15.70
C LEU A 61 19.67 0.49 16.80
N ARG A 62 20.16 0.67 18.03
CA ARG A 62 19.99 -0.26 19.15
C ARG A 62 18.53 -0.62 19.48
N GLN A 63 17.56 0.23 19.13
CA GLN A 63 16.14 -0.05 19.35
C GLN A 63 15.54 -1.00 18.31
N ASN A 64 16.15 -1.05 17.13
CA ASN A 64 15.71 -1.87 16.00
C ASN A 64 16.50 -3.18 15.92
N ILE A 65 17.68 -3.27 16.54
CA ILE A 65 18.46 -4.52 16.60
C ILE A 65 17.82 -5.52 17.56
N ASP A 66 17.58 -6.74 17.09
CA ASP A 66 17.18 -7.88 17.91
C ASP A 66 18.43 -8.50 18.55
N PRO A 67 18.65 -8.35 19.88
CA PRO A 67 19.83 -8.87 20.55
C PRO A 67 19.87 -10.41 20.61
N SER A 68 18.79 -11.09 20.23
CA SER A 68 18.77 -12.55 20.09
C SER A 68 19.18 -13.05 18.70
N ALA A 69 19.25 -12.15 17.71
CA ALA A 69 19.59 -12.44 16.32
C ALA A 69 20.91 -11.76 15.92
N THR A 70 21.95 -11.95 16.75
CA THR A 70 23.30 -11.42 16.50
C THR A 70 24.34 -12.54 16.55
N TRP A 71 25.17 -12.68 15.52
CA TRP A 71 26.21 -13.71 15.44
C TRP A 71 27.50 -13.19 14.80
N ASP A 72 28.65 -13.66 15.30
CA ASP A 72 29.94 -13.54 14.62
C ASP A 72 30.22 -14.81 13.82
N ALA A 73 29.83 -14.81 12.55
CA ALA A 73 30.01 -15.93 11.65
C ALA A 73 31.48 -16.13 11.23
N ALA A 74 32.31 -15.09 11.33
CA ALA A 74 33.74 -15.17 11.05
C ALA A 74 34.49 -16.07 12.05
N GLN A 75 33.94 -16.26 13.27
CA GLN A 75 34.47 -17.16 14.31
C GLN A 75 33.49 -18.25 14.75
N ASP A 76 32.24 -18.19 14.30
CA ASP A 76 31.14 -19.07 14.69
C ASP A 76 30.81 -19.02 16.20
N GLN A 77 30.49 -17.82 16.69
CA GLN A 77 30.17 -17.56 18.10
C GLN A 77 29.21 -16.37 18.26
N PRO A 78 28.57 -16.19 19.44
CA PRO A 78 27.79 -14.98 19.71
C PRO A 78 28.64 -13.71 19.53
N GLY A 79 28.10 -12.72 18.83
CA GLY A 79 28.79 -11.49 18.46
C GLY A 79 27.97 -10.67 17.47
N GLY A 80 28.60 -9.76 16.73
CA GLY A 80 27.92 -8.91 15.74
C GLY A 80 28.49 -7.49 15.68
N ASP A 81 29.13 -7.03 16.75
CA ASP A 81 29.86 -5.75 16.78
C ASP A 81 31.09 -5.78 15.85
N PRO A 82 31.51 -4.62 15.30
CA PRO A 82 32.81 -4.46 14.67
C PRO A 82 33.96 -4.83 15.61
N LEU A 83 34.86 -5.68 15.16
CA LEU A 83 36.03 -6.18 15.90
C LEU A 83 37.34 -5.53 15.45
N GLY A 84 37.38 -5.03 14.21
CA GLY A 84 38.47 -4.31 13.58
C GLY A 84 38.27 -2.79 13.61
N ARG A 85 39.39 -2.05 13.46
CA ARG A 85 39.36 -0.58 13.34
C ARG A 85 38.82 -0.09 11.99
N ASP A 86 38.84 -0.95 10.98
CA ASP A 86 38.47 -0.64 9.59
C ASP A 86 37.05 -1.16 9.26
N GLU A 87 36.36 -1.77 10.24
CA GLU A 87 35.04 -2.38 10.12
C GLU A 87 33.91 -1.37 10.37
N ASN A 88 33.80 -0.38 9.48
CA ASN A 88 32.83 0.72 9.60
C ASN A 88 31.60 0.51 8.72
N HIS A 89 31.68 -0.45 7.79
CA HIS A 89 30.77 -0.62 6.68
C HIS A 89 29.36 -1.04 7.10
N GLY A 90 29.24 -2.13 7.87
CA GLY A 90 27.93 -2.66 8.28
C GLY A 90 27.08 -1.69 9.10
N THR A 91 27.71 -0.83 9.91
CA THR A 91 26.98 0.20 10.68
C THR A 91 26.34 1.24 9.74
N ALA A 92 27.02 1.64 8.67
CA ALA A 92 26.46 2.56 7.68
C ALA A 92 25.34 1.92 6.84
N VAL A 93 25.51 0.64 6.47
CA VAL A 93 24.49 -0.16 5.78
C VAL A 93 23.23 -0.28 6.63
N ALA A 94 23.36 -0.65 7.91
CA ALA A 94 22.24 -0.81 8.84
C ALA A 94 21.43 0.49 9.01
N GLY A 95 22.09 1.65 9.04
CA GLY A 95 21.40 2.95 9.15
C GLY A 95 20.55 3.30 7.94
N ILE A 96 20.97 2.94 6.73
CA ILE A 96 20.16 3.18 5.52
C ILE A 96 18.89 2.32 5.59
N ILE A 97 18.98 1.09 6.09
CA ILE A 97 17.82 0.19 6.23
C ILE A 97 16.88 0.71 7.31
N ALA A 98 17.36 0.84 8.55
CA ALA A 98 16.50 0.99 9.73
C ALA A 98 17.14 1.83 10.85
N ALA A 99 17.82 2.93 10.52
CA ALA A 99 17.99 4.00 11.51
C ALA A 99 16.60 4.46 11.98
N ALA A 100 16.44 4.58 13.28
CA ALA A 100 15.19 4.92 13.91
C ALA A 100 14.74 6.35 13.58
N SER A 101 13.44 6.62 13.53
CA SER A 101 12.95 8.01 13.61
C SER A 101 12.74 8.39 15.08
N ASN A 102 13.65 9.18 15.64
CA ASN A 102 13.78 9.35 17.10
C ASN A 102 14.38 10.72 17.52
N ASP A 103 14.35 11.71 16.64
CA ASP A 103 14.90 13.06 16.81
C ASP A 103 16.43 13.14 16.93
N ILE A 104 17.17 12.08 16.60
CA ILE A 104 18.64 12.08 16.49
C ILE A 104 19.06 11.60 15.11
N GLY A 105 20.27 11.98 14.68
CA GLY A 105 20.80 11.40 13.45
C GLY A 105 19.94 11.64 12.21
N GLY A 106 19.83 10.59 11.39
CA GLY A 106 18.97 10.52 10.22
C GLY A 106 17.88 9.47 10.45
N VAL A 107 17.29 8.98 9.36
CA VAL A 107 16.25 7.94 9.42
C VAL A 107 16.50 6.90 8.33
N GLY A 108 16.20 5.64 8.61
CA GLY A 108 16.27 4.55 7.65
C GLY A 108 15.08 4.56 6.70
N VAL A 109 15.16 3.81 5.61
CA VAL A 109 14.02 3.59 4.70
C VAL A 109 12.86 2.90 5.41
N ALA A 110 13.16 1.95 6.29
CA ALA A 110 12.22 1.17 7.07
C ALA A 110 12.53 1.35 8.58
N PRO A 111 12.19 2.51 9.17
CA PRO A 111 12.65 2.91 10.50
C PRO A 111 12.10 2.07 11.64
N ASP A 112 11.08 1.24 11.42
CA ASP A 112 10.51 0.31 12.41
C ASP A 112 10.79 -1.17 12.09
N ALA A 113 11.61 -1.46 11.08
CA ALA A 113 12.06 -2.82 10.81
C ALA A 113 13.01 -3.33 11.91
N THR A 114 12.96 -4.64 12.16
CA THR A 114 13.86 -5.30 13.10
C THR A 114 15.13 -5.79 12.39
N LEU A 115 16.30 -5.49 12.93
CA LEU A 115 17.59 -5.90 12.37
C LEU A 115 18.14 -7.15 13.07
N GLY A 116 18.53 -8.16 12.28
CA GLY A 116 19.48 -9.20 12.68
C GLY A 116 20.88 -8.84 12.19
N VAL A 117 21.93 -9.20 12.94
CA VAL A 117 23.32 -8.81 12.63
C VAL A 117 24.21 -10.04 12.54
N TYR A 118 24.82 -10.26 11.37
CA TYR A 118 25.70 -11.40 11.12
C TYR A 118 27.07 -10.89 10.66
N HIS A 119 28.02 -10.82 11.59
CA HIS A 119 29.37 -10.33 11.31
C HIS A 119 30.17 -11.36 10.49
N VAL A 120 30.69 -10.91 9.35
CA VAL A 120 31.59 -11.62 8.44
C VAL A 120 32.86 -10.78 8.23
N GLY A 121 34.03 -11.40 8.34
CA GLY A 121 35.33 -10.73 8.30
C GLY A 121 35.86 -10.47 6.89
N PHE A 122 35.06 -9.88 5.99
CA PHE A 122 35.52 -9.49 4.65
C PHE A 122 36.20 -8.12 4.68
N GLY A 123 37.26 -7.95 3.89
CA GLY A 123 37.96 -6.67 3.73
C GLY A 123 38.78 -6.17 4.95
N ALA A 124 38.62 -6.76 6.13
CA ALA A 124 39.25 -6.30 7.37
C ALA A 124 40.55 -7.04 7.74
N ASN A 125 41.52 -6.31 8.29
CA ASN A 125 42.69 -6.90 8.95
C ASN A 125 42.35 -7.30 10.38
N LEU A 126 41.80 -8.50 10.54
CA LEU A 126 41.34 -9.02 11.82
C LEU A 126 42.46 -9.65 12.66
N PRO A 127 42.39 -9.58 14.01
CA PRO A 127 43.40 -10.16 14.90
C PRO A 127 43.31 -11.69 15.02
N PHE A 128 42.41 -12.33 14.29
CA PHE A 128 42.14 -13.77 14.27
C PHE A 128 41.96 -14.26 12.82
N PRO A 129 42.18 -15.55 12.55
CA PRO A 129 41.89 -16.12 11.24
C PRO A 129 40.38 -16.17 10.99
N VAL A 130 39.95 -15.67 9.83
CA VAL A 130 38.56 -15.70 9.38
C VAL A 130 38.22 -17.08 8.83
N ARG A 131 37.05 -17.58 9.19
CA ARG A 131 36.53 -18.85 8.68
C ARG A 131 36.17 -18.77 7.18
N PRO A 132 36.51 -19.80 6.37
CA PRO A 132 36.14 -19.82 4.96
C PRO A 132 34.64 -20.05 4.74
N ASP A 133 33.93 -20.68 5.68
CA ASP A 133 32.49 -20.98 5.61
C ASP A 133 31.61 -19.92 6.31
N GLN A 134 32.17 -18.74 6.59
CA GLN A 134 31.47 -17.69 7.35
C GLN A 134 30.16 -17.22 6.69
N PHE A 135 30.09 -17.14 5.36
CA PHE A 135 28.88 -16.70 4.66
C PHE A 135 27.78 -17.76 4.77
N THR A 136 28.13 -19.04 4.60
CA THR A 136 27.22 -20.16 4.85
C THR A 136 26.67 -20.14 6.28
N ILE A 137 27.53 -19.89 7.27
CA ILE A 137 27.13 -19.78 8.68
C ILE A 137 26.17 -18.58 8.85
N ALA A 138 26.50 -17.42 8.29
CA ALA A 138 25.64 -16.24 8.36
C ALA A 138 24.25 -16.50 7.76
N PHE A 139 24.16 -17.14 6.59
CA PHE A 139 22.88 -17.51 5.98
C PHE A 139 22.08 -18.52 6.82
N GLN A 140 22.76 -19.51 7.43
CA GLN A 140 22.12 -20.48 8.32
C GLN A 140 21.52 -19.80 9.55
N HIS A 141 22.24 -18.86 10.15
CA HIS A 141 21.74 -18.07 11.28
C HIS A 141 20.60 -17.13 10.88
N ALA A 142 20.72 -16.43 9.74
CA ALA A 142 19.64 -15.61 9.21
C ALA A 142 18.35 -16.41 8.99
N LEU A 143 18.45 -17.63 8.47
CA LEU A 143 17.31 -18.54 8.33
C LEU A 143 16.74 -18.96 9.70
N ALA A 144 17.61 -19.36 10.64
CA ALA A 144 17.21 -19.82 11.96
C ALA A 144 16.51 -18.73 12.79
N ASP A 145 16.96 -17.49 12.64
CA ASP A 145 16.41 -16.31 13.31
C ASP A 145 15.20 -15.73 12.58
N GLY A 146 14.77 -16.35 11.46
CA GLY A 146 13.58 -15.99 10.72
C GLY A 146 13.67 -14.65 10.01
N MET A 147 14.82 -14.33 9.41
CA MET A 147 14.98 -13.10 8.62
C MET A 147 14.12 -13.16 7.34
N ASP A 148 13.32 -12.12 7.14
CA ASP A 148 12.52 -11.96 5.92
C ASP A 148 13.37 -11.53 4.73
N ILE A 149 14.40 -10.72 5.00
CA ILE A 149 15.29 -10.12 4.01
C ILE A 149 16.72 -10.31 4.50
N VAL A 150 17.66 -10.59 3.59
CA VAL A 150 19.10 -10.53 3.88
C VAL A 150 19.78 -9.53 2.95
N ASN A 151 20.44 -8.54 3.54
CA ASN A 151 21.20 -7.52 2.84
C ASN A 151 22.67 -7.95 2.76
N ASN A 152 23.21 -8.03 1.54
CA ASN A 152 24.60 -8.42 1.28
C ASN A 152 25.31 -7.31 0.50
N SER A 153 25.87 -6.34 1.22
CA SER A 153 26.60 -5.21 0.63
C SER A 153 28.08 -5.54 0.38
N TRP A 154 28.34 -6.74 -0.12
CA TRP A 154 29.66 -7.32 -0.41
C TRP A 154 29.57 -8.15 -1.70
N GLY A 155 30.72 -8.56 -2.24
CA GLY A 155 30.80 -9.37 -3.45
C GLY A 155 32.18 -10.00 -3.60
N ALA A 156 32.33 -10.82 -4.64
CA ALA A 156 33.60 -11.45 -4.96
C ALA A 156 34.61 -10.44 -5.55
N THR A 157 35.90 -10.67 -5.30
CA THR A 157 36.99 -9.88 -5.91
C THR A 157 37.67 -10.62 -7.07
N VAL A 158 37.19 -11.83 -7.38
CA VAL A 158 37.73 -12.69 -8.43
C VAL A 158 36.63 -12.97 -9.45
N PRO A 159 36.89 -12.77 -10.76
CA PRO A 159 35.95 -13.14 -11.80
C PRO A 159 35.63 -14.64 -11.75
N PHE A 160 34.40 -14.96 -12.11
CA PHE A 160 33.81 -16.29 -12.14
C PHE A 160 33.81 -17.02 -10.79
N ALA A 161 33.66 -16.26 -9.70
CA ALA A 161 33.47 -16.83 -8.37
C ALA A 161 32.20 -17.69 -8.32
N LEU A 162 32.29 -18.84 -7.64
CA LEU A 162 31.14 -19.71 -7.39
C LEU A 162 30.28 -19.11 -6.26
N PRO A 163 28.96 -19.40 -6.25
CA PRO A 163 28.07 -18.89 -5.21
C PRO A 163 28.38 -19.52 -3.85
N GLU A 164 28.05 -18.79 -2.80
CA GLU A 164 28.18 -19.27 -1.42
C GLU A 164 27.10 -20.31 -1.09
N GLU A 165 27.45 -21.32 -0.30
CA GLU A 165 26.49 -22.35 0.12
C GLU A 165 25.46 -21.78 1.11
N GLY A 166 24.23 -22.30 1.07
CA GLY A 166 23.18 -22.02 2.06
C GLY A 166 22.06 -21.09 1.58
N THR A 167 22.25 -20.36 0.48
CA THR A 167 21.23 -19.49 -0.15
C THR A 167 19.98 -20.25 -0.59
N ALA A 168 20.13 -21.50 -1.08
CA ALA A 168 18.98 -22.34 -1.45
C ALA A 168 18.00 -22.59 -0.28
N ALA A 169 18.51 -22.77 0.94
CA ALA A 169 17.65 -23.01 2.10
C ALA A 169 16.84 -21.76 2.49
N LEU A 170 17.42 -20.56 2.33
CA LEU A 170 16.72 -19.29 2.53
C LEU A 170 15.53 -19.16 1.58
N ILE A 171 15.68 -19.58 0.33
CA ILE A 171 14.63 -19.52 -0.69
C ILE A 171 13.56 -20.59 -0.48
N GLU A 172 13.94 -21.82 -0.15
CA GLU A 172 12.99 -22.93 -0.01
C GLU A 172 12.23 -22.94 1.33
N GLN A 173 12.86 -22.45 2.40
CA GLN A 173 12.34 -22.60 3.78
C GLN A 173 12.04 -21.26 4.44
N GLY A 174 12.74 -20.19 4.04
CA GLY A 174 12.56 -18.85 4.59
C GLY A 174 11.11 -18.39 4.49
N ARG A 175 10.66 -17.62 5.49
CA ARG A 175 9.32 -17.04 5.53
C ARG A 175 8.21 -18.08 5.32
N ASN A 176 8.34 -19.26 5.94
CA ASN A 176 7.42 -20.39 5.81
C ASN A 176 7.24 -20.90 4.36
N GLY A 177 8.31 -20.83 3.55
CA GLY A 177 8.30 -21.26 2.15
C GLY A 177 7.91 -20.17 1.14
N LEU A 178 7.67 -18.94 1.60
CA LEU A 178 7.57 -17.77 0.70
C LEU A 178 8.96 -17.39 0.13
N GLY A 179 10.03 -17.78 0.82
CA GLY A 179 11.42 -17.49 0.48
C GLY A 179 11.89 -16.17 1.10
N THR A 180 13.02 -16.21 1.80
CA THR A 180 13.73 -15.01 2.26
C THR A 180 14.21 -14.21 1.06
N ILE A 181 14.03 -12.89 1.08
CA ILE A 181 14.47 -12.02 -0.01
C ILE A 181 15.98 -11.79 0.11
N ILE A 182 16.73 -12.09 -0.94
CA ILE A 182 18.19 -11.97 -0.96
C ILE A 182 18.58 -10.79 -1.85
N VAL A 183 19.16 -9.74 -1.25
CA VAL A 183 19.55 -8.50 -1.94
C VAL A 183 21.08 -8.38 -1.93
N PHE A 184 21.68 -8.14 -3.09
CA PHE A 184 23.14 -8.04 -3.28
C PHE A 184 23.55 -6.76 -4.01
N ALA A 185 24.71 -6.25 -3.62
CA ALA A 185 25.39 -5.16 -4.32
C ALA A 185 26.00 -5.65 -5.64
N ASN A 186 25.78 -4.95 -6.76
CA ASN A 186 26.26 -5.41 -8.07
C ASN A 186 27.77 -5.23 -8.32
N GLY A 187 28.46 -4.53 -7.42
CA GLY A 187 29.90 -4.27 -7.51
C GLY A 187 30.28 -2.83 -7.88
N ASN A 188 31.54 -2.49 -7.62
CA ASN A 188 32.11 -1.15 -7.76
C ASN A 188 33.31 -1.09 -8.74
N GLY A 189 33.41 -2.06 -9.65
CA GLY A 189 34.55 -2.32 -10.53
C GLY A 189 34.44 -1.73 -11.95
N ARG A 190 33.46 -0.84 -12.24
CA ARG A 190 33.26 -0.29 -13.60
C ARG A 190 34.55 0.30 -14.20
N ALA A 191 35.34 1.02 -13.40
CA ALA A 191 36.57 1.67 -13.86
C ALA A 191 37.65 0.67 -14.29
N ASP A 192 37.61 -0.55 -13.76
CA ASP A 192 38.52 -1.65 -14.08
C ASP A 192 38.01 -2.49 -15.28
N GLY A 193 36.84 -2.14 -15.82
CA GLY A 193 36.19 -2.84 -16.94
C GLY A 193 35.43 -4.10 -16.51
N ASP A 194 35.06 -4.18 -15.23
CA ASP A 194 34.31 -5.29 -14.63
C ASP A 194 32.85 -5.35 -15.12
N ASP A 195 32.22 -6.51 -14.94
CA ASP A 195 30.85 -6.80 -15.37
C ASP A 195 30.16 -7.71 -14.34
N GLY A 196 28.92 -7.39 -13.92
CA GLY A 196 28.24 -8.03 -12.80
C GLY A 196 28.00 -9.54 -13.01
N VAL A 197 27.81 -9.93 -14.29
CA VAL A 197 27.64 -11.33 -14.70
C VAL A 197 28.92 -12.18 -14.58
N LEU A 198 30.03 -11.60 -14.08
CA LEU A 198 31.23 -12.36 -13.76
C LEU A 198 31.18 -12.93 -12.35
N GLU A 199 30.17 -12.61 -11.53
CA GLU A 199 29.99 -13.21 -10.21
C GLU A 199 28.75 -14.12 -10.22
N LEU A 200 28.95 -15.44 -10.10
CA LEU A 200 27.85 -16.40 -10.24
C LEU A 200 26.79 -16.24 -9.14
N GLN A 201 27.15 -15.63 -8.01
CA GLN A 201 26.22 -15.27 -6.93
C GLN A 201 25.18 -14.24 -7.40
N LEU A 202 25.56 -13.30 -8.26
CA LEU A 202 24.67 -12.27 -8.82
C LEU A 202 23.79 -12.84 -9.95
N ASP A 203 24.27 -13.87 -10.66
CA ASP A 203 23.54 -14.57 -11.71
C ASP A 203 22.51 -15.61 -11.20
N LEU A 204 22.34 -15.77 -9.88
CA LEU A 204 21.31 -16.65 -9.32
C LEU A 204 19.91 -16.01 -9.50
N PRO A 205 18.93 -16.68 -10.14
CA PRO A 205 17.62 -16.08 -10.46
C PRO A 205 16.81 -15.56 -9.26
N TYR A 206 17.13 -15.99 -8.04
CA TYR A 206 16.46 -15.56 -6.81
C TYR A 206 17.16 -14.40 -6.09
N VAL A 207 18.32 -13.95 -6.58
CA VAL A 207 19.04 -12.79 -6.05
C VAL A 207 18.53 -11.52 -6.72
N ILE A 208 18.37 -10.47 -5.93
CA ILE A 208 18.11 -9.11 -6.40
C ILE A 208 19.46 -8.38 -6.45
N SER A 209 20.07 -8.25 -7.62
CA SER A 209 21.28 -7.45 -7.79
C SER A 209 20.95 -5.97 -8.01
N VAL A 210 21.70 -5.10 -7.31
CA VAL A 210 21.39 -3.67 -7.18
C VAL A 210 22.53 -2.79 -7.70
N GLY A 211 22.20 -1.97 -8.71
CA GLY A 211 23.06 -0.92 -9.25
C GLY A 211 22.96 0.40 -8.47
N ALA A 212 23.91 1.31 -8.69
CA ALA A 212 24.01 2.57 -7.96
C ALA A 212 23.87 3.80 -8.87
N VAL A 213 23.02 4.74 -8.45
CA VAL A 213 22.87 6.06 -9.09
C VAL A 213 23.32 7.20 -8.17
N GLN A 214 23.66 8.32 -8.79
CA GLN A 214 23.96 9.59 -8.14
C GLN A 214 22.66 10.38 -7.84
N ASN A 215 22.79 11.48 -7.10
CA ASN A 215 21.67 12.39 -6.79
C ASN A 215 21.04 13.12 -7.98
N ASN A 216 21.47 12.84 -9.21
CA ASN A 216 20.89 13.35 -10.46
C ASN A 216 20.33 12.23 -11.36
N GLY A 217 20.32 10.98 -10.88
CA GLY A 217 19.70 9.85 -11.56
C GLY A 217 20.61 9.09 -12.51
N VAL A 218 21.82 9.61 -12.75
CA VAL A 218 22.82 8.98 -13.61
C VAL A 218 23.57 7.90 -12.82
N ALA A 219 23.84 6.77 -13.46
CA ALA A 219 24.66 5.70 -12.91
C ALA A 219 25.99 6.24 -12.38
N THR A 220 26.41 5.78 -11.21
CA THR A 220 27.67 6.23 -10.65
C THR A 220 28.84 5.62 -11.40
N GLY A 221 29.94 6.38 -11.57
CA GLY A 221 31.12 5.95 -12.32
C GLY A 221 31.82 4.69 -11.81
N TYR A 222 31.54 4.22 -10.58
CA TYR A 222 32.02 2.94 -10.07
C TYR A 222 31.02 1.79 -10.28
N SER A 223 29.73 2.05 -10.49
CA SER A 223 28.67 1.03 -10.46
C SER A 223 28.90 0.01 -11.56
N THR A 224 29.26 -1.22 -11.21
CA THR A 224 29.52 -2.29 -12.18
C THR A 224 28.25 -2.53 -13.03
N PRO A 225 28.32 -2.41 -14.37
CA PRO A 225 27.20 -2.75 -15.24
C PRO A 225 27.00 -4.26 -15.31
N GLY A 226 25.80 -4.73 -15.63
CA GLY A 226 25.53 -6.16 -15.73
C GLY A 226 24.17 -6.45 -16.35
N ALA A 227 24.05 -7.59 -17.04
CA ALA A 227 22.75 -8.06 -17.54
C ALA A 227 21.92 -8.75 -16.46
N ASP A 228 22.54 -9.08 -15.33
CA ASP A 228 21.93 -9.67 -14.13
C ASP A 228 21.11 -8.65 -13.32
N LEU A 229 21.41 -7.35 -13.44
CA LEU A 229 20.76 -6.26 -12.69
C LEU A 229 19.24 -6.35 -12.72
N LEU A 230 18.62 -6.40 -11.55
CA LEU A 230 17.17 -6.21 -11.44
C LEU A 230 16.83 -4.72 -11.39
N ILE A 231 17.51 -3.96 -10.52
CA ILE A 231 17.10 -2.59 -10.20
C ILE A 231 18.29 -1.74 -9.77
N SER A 232 18.13 -0.42 -9.74
CA SER A 232 19.11 0.51 -9.18
C SER A 232 18.52 1.37 -8.07
N ALA A 233 19.39 1.85 -7.20
CA ALA A 233 19.02 2.68 -6.07
C ALA A 233 20.09 3.76 -5.78
N PRO A 234 19.80 4.74 -4.91
CA PRO A 234 20.77 5.77 -4.52
C PRO A 234 22.06 5.17 -3.95
N GLY A 235 23.19 5.39 -4.63
CA GLY A 235 24.53 4.98 -4.14
C GLY A 235 25.48 6.15 -3.90
N GLY A 236 25.13 7.35 -4.36
CA GLY A 236 26.00 8.53 -4.28
C GLY A 236 27.15 8.51 -5.28
N ALA A 237 27.85 9.63 -5.44
CA ALA A 237 29.03 9.78 -6.25
C ALA A 237 30.31 9.41 -5.49
N GLN A 238 31.39 9.24 -6.25
CA GLN A 238 32.73 9.11 -5.70
C GLN A 238 33.24 10.51 -5.29
N THR A 239 32.95 10.92 -4.06
CA THR A 239 33.52 12.12 -3.43
C THR A 239 34.57 11.80 -2.37
N ASP A 240 35.24 12.82 -1.83
CA ASP A 240 36.25 12.65 -0.77
C ASP A 240 35.56 12.21 0.52
N GLN A 241 35.68 10.90 0.84
CA GLN A 241 35.07 10.24 2.00
C GLN A 241 35.44 10.86 3.36
N SER A 242 36.35 11.83 3.42
CA SER A 242 36.66 12.62 4.62
C SER A 242 35.77 13.88 4.80
N ALA A 243 34.72 14.02 3.99
CA ALA A 243 33.85 15.18 4.02
C ALA A 243 33.11 15.34 5.36
N THR A 244 33.57 16.30 6.18
CA THR A 244 32.84 16.83 7.35
C THR A 244 31.62 17.70 6.96
N ARG A 245 31.17 17.60 5.70
CA ARG A 245 30.06 18.37 5.12
C ARG A 245 29.23 17.49 4.18
N PRO A 246 27.89 17.61 4.20
CA PRO A 246 27.00 16.92 3.27
C PRO A 246 27.36 17.19 1.81
N GLY A 247 27.45 16.12 1.02
CA GLY A 247 27.80 16.13 -0.40
C GLY A 247 26.90 15.21 -1.22
N ASN A 248 27.40 14.69 -2.33
CA ASN A 248 26.71 13.69 -3.16
C ASN A 248 27.04 12.27 -2.68
N GLY A 249 27.10 12.04 -1.38
CA GLY A 249 27.17 10.71 -0.79
C GLY A 249 25.91 10.42 0.02
N ILE A 250 25.84 9.26 0.65
CA ILE A 250 24.70 8.87 1.48
C ILE A 250 24.98 9.23 2.94
N ALA A 251 24.09 10.06 3.51
CA ALA A 251 24.09 10.36 4.93
C ALA A 251 23.43 9.20 5.70
N THR A 252 24.15 8.63 6.66
CA THR A 252 23.72 7.46 7.45
C THR A 252 24.51 7.37 8.76
N THR A 253 24.16 6.41 9.61
CA THR A 253 24.89 6.09 10.85
C THR A 253 26.33 5.70 10.56
N ASP A 254 27.21 5.94 11.52
CA ASP A 254 28.61 5.56 11.50
C ASP A 254 29.00 5.06 12.89
N ARG A 255 30.18 4.47 13.04
CA ARG A 255 30.63 4.10 14.38
C ARG A 255 30.82 5.34 15.24
N THR A 256 30.34 5.26 16.48
CA THR A 256 30.25 6.40 17.38
C THR A 256 31.63 7.01 17.70
N GLY A 257 31.62 8.33 17.95
CA GLY A 257 32.81 9.08 18.33
C GLY A 257 33.80 9.24 17.18
N THR A 258 34.97 8.60 17.26
CA THR A 258 36.05 8.77 16.28
C THR A 258 36.45 7.46 15.60
N ASP A 259 35.63 6.42 15.78
CA ASP A 259 35.96 5.06 15.37
C ASP A 259 35.52 4.76 13.93
N GLY A 260 34.62 5.57 13.37
CA GLY A 260 34.03 5.40 12.05
C GLY A 260 34.79 6.08 10.89
N TYR A 261 34.09 6.24 9.76
CA TYR A 261 34.53 7.06 8.63
C TYR A 261 34.73 8.53 9.04
N ASN A 262 33.81 9.05 9.86
CA ASN A 262 33.83 10.39 10.39
C ASN A 262 34.53 10.44 11.75
N THR A 263 35.75 10.99 11.76
CA THR A 263 36.57 11.08 12.98
C THR A 263 36.30 12.33 13.82
N THR A 264 35.17 13.01 13.60
CA THR A 264 34.79 14.20 14.38
C THR A 264 34.38 13.81 15.79
N ALA A 265 35.04 14.37 16.81
CA ALA A 265 34.72 14.05 18.20
C ALA A 265 33.27 14.40 18.61
N GLY A 266 32.66 13.53 19.42
CA GLY A 266 31.30 13.68 19.95
C GLY A 266 30.25 13.12 18.98
N SER A 267 28.97 13.43 19.23
CA SER A 267 27.84 12.84 18.47
C SER A 267 27.78 13.23 17.00
N ALA A 268 28.60 14.19 16.56
CA ALA A 268 28.75 14.51 15.16
C ALA A 268 29.56 13.45 14.39
N GLY A 269 30.38 12.65 15.07
CA GLY A 269 31.14 11.54 14.50
C GLY A 269 30.33 10.24 14.38
N ASP A 270 29.20 10.14 15.06
CA ASP A 270 28.27 8.99 15.01
C ASP A 270 27.56 8.84 13.64
N TYR A 271 27.85 9.71 12.68
CA TYR A 271 27.22 9.72 11.36
C TYR A 271 28.24 10.07 10.28
N THR A 272 28.07 9.46 9.11
CA THR A 272 28.84 9.77 7.90
C THR A 272 27.94 10.46 6.88
N TYR A 273 28.54 11.29 6.03
CA TYR A 273 27.85 12.04 4.97
C TYR A 273 28.24 11.60 3.56
N ASP A 274 29.20 10.67 3.47
CA ASP A 274 29.82 10.28 2.22
C ASP A 274 29.95 8.75 2.06
N PHE A 275 29.07 7.99 2.71
CA PHE A 275 28.96 6.57 2.43
C PHE A 275 28.49 6.37 0.98
N ASN A 276 29.10 5.45 0.25
CA ASN A 276 28.82 5.27 -1.17
C ASN A 276 29.05 3.81 -1.63
N GLY A 277 28.88 3.58 -2.92
CA GLY A 277 28.99 2.26 -3.54
C GLY A 277 27.63 1.67 -3.85
N THR A 278 27.61 0.58 -4.64
CA THR A 278 26.46 -0.34 -4.68
C THR A 278 26.12 -0.87 -3.28
N SER A 279 27.09 -0.89 -2.37
CA SER A 279 26.91 -1.16 -0.95
C SER A 279 25.98 -0.19 -0.22
N ALA A 280 25.88 1.07 -0.70
CA ALA A 280 24.92 2.05 -0.21
C ALA A 280 23.56 1.94 -0.92
N ALA A 281 23.53 1.50 -2.18
CA ALA A 281 22.30 1.29 -2.94
C ALA A 281 21.49 0.05 -2.46
N THR A 282 22.18 -1.05 -2.16
CA THR A 282 21.58 -2.31 -1.68
C THR A 282 20.66 -2.14 -0.47
N PRO A 283 21.04 -1.43 0.61
CA PRO A 283 20.17 -1.25 1.77
C PRO A 283 18.94 -0.37 1.49
N PHE A 284 18.95 0.50 0.47
CA PHE A 284 17.72 1.18 0.04
C PHE A 284 16.69 0.18 -0.46
N VAL A 285 17.10 -0.76 -1.32
CA VAL A 285 16.21 -1.81 -1.84
C VAL A 285 15.75 -2.73 -0.71
N SER A 286 16.64 -3.14 0.20
CA SER A 286 16.28 -3.93 1.38
C SER A 286 15.21 -3.24 2.25
N GLY A 287 15.34 -1.92 2.45
CA GLY A 287 14.34 -1.12 3.15
C GLY A 287 13.01 -1.02 2.41
N VAL A 288 13.02 -0.77 1.09
CA VAL A 288 11.79 -0.73 0.28
C VAL A 288 11.06 -2.07 0.31
N VAL A 289 11.79 -3.19 0.20
CA VAL A 289 11.21 -4.53 0.34
C VAL A 289 10.62 -4.73 1.73
N ALA A 290 11.22 -4.17 2.79
CA ALA A 290 10.61 -4.24 4.12
C ALA A 290 9.27 -3.51 4.19
N LEU A 291 9.12 -2.35 3.54
CA LEU A 291 7.84 -1.66 3.42
C LEU A 291 6.81 -2.50 2.63
N MET A 292 7.24 -3.12 1.52
CA MET A 292 6.38 -4.01 0.72
C MET A 292 5.87 -5.21 1.54
N LEU A 293 6.74 -5.81 2.36
CA LEU A 293 6.38 -6.98 3.18
C LEU A 293 5.51 -6.61 4.39
N GLU A 294 5.58 -5.38 4.90
CA GLU A 294 4.58 -4.88 5.86
C GLU A 294 3.21 -4.70 5.19
N ALA A 295 3.19 -4.13 3.98
CA ALA A 295 1.97 -3.96 3.20
C ALA A 295 1.31 -5.29 2.81
N ASN A 296 2.12 -6.28 2.46
CA ASN A 296 1.64 -7.61 2.12
C ASN A 296 2.65 -8.70 2.55
N PRO A 297 2.47 -9.31 3.74
CA PRO A 297 3.35 -10.38 4.20
C PRO A 297 3.18 -11.68 3.39
N GLY A 298 2.14 -11.79 2.55
CA GLY A 298 1.87 -12.95 1.70
C GLY A 298 2.70 -13.01 0.42
N LEU A 299 3.50 -12.00 0.10
CA LEU A 299 4.34 -12.00 -1.10
C LEU A 299 5.42 -13.08 -1.03
N GLY A 300 5.55 -13.88 -2.10
CA GLY A 300 6.70 -14.74 -2.32
C GLY A 300 7.88 -13.97 -2.90
N TYR A 301 9.10 -14.53 -2.86
CA TYR A 301 10.29 -13.82 -3.32
C TYR A 301 10.23 -13.40 -4.80
N ARG A 302 9.52 -14.16 -5.64
CA ARG A 302 9.31 -13.83 -7.06
C ARG A 302 8.29 -12.73 -7.25
N ASP A 303 7.29 -12.62 -6.37
CA ASP A 303 6.35 -11.50 -6.39
C ASP A 303 7.07 -10.19 -6.07
N VAL A 304 8.02 -10.21 -5.13
CA VAL A 304 8.85 -9.03 -4.82
C VAL A 304 9.66 -8.59 -6.04
N GLN A 305 10.31 -9.51 -6.76
CA GLN A 305 11.05 -9.18 -7.99
C GLN A 305 10.13 -8.65 -9.10
N GLU A 306 8.95 -9.25 -9.28
CA GLU A 306 7.93 -8.79 -10.21
C GLU A 306 7.50 -7.35 -9.90
N ILE A 307 7.18 -7.07 -8.64
CA ILE A 307 6.74 -5.73 -8.22
C ILE A 307 7.86 -4.71 -8.41
N LEU A 308 9.08 -4.99 -7.96
CA LEU A 308 10.22 -4.08 -8.12
C LEU A 308 10.49 -3.77 -9.60
N SER A 309 10.41 -4.76 -10.48
CA SER A 309 10.59 -4.54 -11.93
C SER A 309 9.41 -3.79 -12.58
N ALA A 310 8.20 -3.92 -12.04
CA ALA A 310 7.01 -3.24 -12.55
C ALA A 310 6.87 -1.80 -12.03
N SER A 311 7.38 -1.52 -10.83
CA SER A 311 7.31 -0.20 -10.18
C SER A 311 8.54 0.67 -10.43
N ALA A 312 9.62 0.10 -10.98
CA ALA A 312 10.85 0.85 -11.23
C ALA A 312 10.58 2.07 -12.13
N ARG A 313 11.13 3.21 -11.71
CA ARG A 313 11.01 4.49 -12.41
C ARG A 313 12.11 4.63 -13.44
N LEU A 314 11.76 5.12 -14.63
CA LEU A 314 12.73 5.50 -15.65
C LEU A 314 13.59 6.66 -15.13
N THR A 315 14.88 6.39 -14.98
CA THR A 315 15.90 7.40 -14.64
C THR A 315 16.87 7.53 -15.79
N ASP A 316 17.49 8.70 -15.95
CA ASP A 316 18.44 8.97 -17.04
C ASP A 316 17.90 8.51 -18.42
N GLU A 317 16.76 9.08 -18.83
CA GLU A 317 16.09 8.77 -20.10
C GLU A 317 17.03 8.88 -21.32
N ALA A 318 18.04 9.75 -21.23
CA ALA A 318 19.03 9.97 -22.27
C ALA A 318 20.13 8.89 -22.33
N ALA A 319 20.17 7.95 -21.38
CA ALA A 319 21.15 6.89 -21.35
C ALA A 319 21.07 6.02 -22.61
N THR A 320 22.23 5.66 -23.15
CA THR A 320 22.30 4.68 -24.23
C THR A 320 22.02 3.28 -23.68
N GLY A 321 21.34 2.43 -24.45
CA GLY A 321 21.20 1.02 -24.13
C GLY A 321 19.88 0.62 -23.44
N TRP A 322 18.94 1.55 -23.27
CA TRP A 322 17.56 1.19 -22.93
C TRP A 322 16.96 0.28 -24.01
N ILE A 323 16.52 -0.90 -23.59
CA ILE A 323 15.88 -1.92 -24.43
C ILE A 323 14.44 -2.06 -24.00
N THR A 324 13.50 -1.92 -24.93
CA THR A 324 12.09 -2.23 -24.69
C THR A 324 11.83 -3.69 -25.07
N ASN A 325 11.33 -4.47 -24.12
CA ASN A 325 10.96 -5.86 -24.36
C ASN A 325 9.56 -5.96 -25.03
N THR A 326 9.04 -7.17 -25.22
CA THR A 326 7.80 -7.43 -25.97
C THR A 326 6.63 -7.94 -25.13
N ALA A 327 6.73 -7.93 -23.79
CA ALA A 327 5.69 -8.44 -22.89
C ALA A 327 4.35 -7.67 -22.97
N GLY A 328 4.40 -6.38 -23.34
CA GLY A 328 3.26 -5.56 -23.74
C GLY A 328 2.29 -5.15 -22.63
N THR A 329 2.65 -5.31 -21.35
CA THR A 329 1.75 -5.12 -20.20
C THR A 329 2.20 -4.07 -19.19
N TRP A 330 3.27 -3.34 -19.47
CA TRP A 330 3.77 -2.30 -18.56
C TRP A 330 3.68 -0.93 -19.21
N ASN A 331 2.95 -0.01 -18.59
CA ASN A 331 2.68 1.32 -19.13
C ASN A 331 2.20 1.24 -20.59
N GLY A 332 1.25 0.34 -20.86
CA GLY A 332 0.69 0.07 -22.19
C GLY A 332 1.64 -0.58 -23.21
N GLY A 333 2.87 -0.94 -22.82
CA GLY A 333 3.88 -1.47 -23.75
C GLY A 333 4.87 -2.44 -23.10
N GLY A 334 6.04 -2.60 -23.71
CA GLY A 334 7.12 -3.42 -23.17
C GLY A 334 7.82 -2.75 -21.98
N ARG A 335 8.34 -3.58 -21.07
CA ARG A 335 9.21 -3.10 -19.99
C ARG A 335 10.54 -2.62 -20.55
N LEU A 336 11.10 -1.61 -19.92
CA LEU A 336 12.44 -1.10 -20.22
C LEU A 336 13.48 -1.85 -19.40
N PHE A 337 14.64 -2.11 -20.00
CA PHE A 337 15.78 -2.73 -19.33
C PHE A 337 17.09 -2.07 -19.79
N ASN A 338 18.03 -1.90 -18.87
CA ASN A 338 19.37 -1.36 -19.16
C ASN A 338 20.42 -2.03 -18.25
N ARG A 339 21.63 -2.26 -18.77
CA ARG A 339 22.74 -2.87 -18.03
C ARG A 339 23.37 -1.96 -16.97
N ASP A 340 23.00 -0.68 -16.93
CA ASP A 340 23.41 0.28 -15.89
C ASP A 340 22.34 0.46 -14.81
N TYR A 341 21.08 0.16 -15.13
CA TYR A 341 19.92 0.53 -14.31
C TYR A 341 19.00 -0.65 -13.94
N GLY A 342 19.18 -1.83 -14.52
CA GLY A 342 18.18 -2.89 -14.49
C GLY A 342 16.88 -2.42 -15.14
N PHE A 343 15.76 -2.59 -14.46
CA PHE A 343 14.46 -2.02 -14.86
C PHE A 343 14.33 -0.52 -14.58
N GLY A 344 15.19 0.08 -13.76
CA GLY A 344 15.14 1.50 -13.42
C GLY A 344 15.53 1.80 -11.97
N LEU A 345 15.19 3.00 -11.52
CA LEU A 345 15.37 3.44 -10.14
C LEU A 345 14.23 2.89 -9.27
N VAL A 346 14.55 2.34 -8.10
CA VAL A 346 13.56 1.89 -7.13
C VAL A 346 12.63 3.03 -6.70
N ASP A 347 11.33 2.76 -6.71
CA ASP A 347 10.28 3.65 -6.23
C ASP A 347 9.48 2.94 -5.12
N ALA A 348 9.61 3.44 -3.90
CA ALA A 348 9.04 2.86 -2.69
C ALA A 348 7.52 2.98 -2.66
N HIS A 349 6.97 4.15 -3.04
CA HIS A 349 5.54 4.37 -3.13
C HIS A 349 4.90 3.40 -4.13
N ALA A 350 5.38 3.39 -5.36
CA ALA A 350 4.84 2.54 -6.41
C ALA A 350 4.96 1.05 -6.06
N ALA A 351 6.08 0.62 -5.47
CA ALA A 351 6.29 -0.76 -5.06
C ALA A 351 5.32 -1.19 -3.93
N VAL A 352 5.13 -0.33 -2.92
CA VAL A 352 4.22 -0.61 -1.80
C VAL A 352 2.76 -0.66 -2.27
N ARG A 353 2.33 0.25 -3.15
CA ARG A 353 0.96 0.21 -3.69
C ARG A 353 0.71 -1.02 -4.55
N LEU A 354 1.67 -1.45 -5.36
CA LEU A 354 1.55 -2.73 -6.07
C LEU A 354 1.54 -3.93 -5.10
N ALA A 355 2.27 -3.89 -4.00
CA ALA A 355 2.21 -4.95 -2.98
C ALA A 355 0.79 -5.10 -2.39
N GLU A 356 0.08 -4.00 -2.15
CA GLU A 356 -1.33 -4.00 -1.72
C GLU A 356 -2.23 -4.69 -2.76
N SER A 357 -2.02 -4.40 -4.04
CA SER A 357 -2.80 -5.00 -5.14
C SER A 357 -2.67 -6.54 -5.23
N TYR A 358 -1.61 -7.10 -4.63
CA TYR A 358 -1.32 -8.53 -4.62
C TYR A 358 -1.96 -9.27 -3.43
N ILE A 359 -2.66 -8.58 -2.53
CA ILE A 359 -3.30 -9.22 -1.37
C ILE A 359 -4.33 -10.26 -1.84
N GLY A 360 -4.20 -11.48 -1.31
CA GLY A 360 -5.08 -12.60 -1.62
C GLY A 360 -4.75 -13.34 -2.92
N ARG A 361 -3.69 -12.94 -3.66
CA ARG A 361 -3.17 -13.71 -4.80
C ARG A 361 -2.37 -14.92 -4.31
N GLU A 362 -2.24 -15.94 -5.16
CA GLU A 362 -1.32 -17.06 -4.90
C GLU A 362 0.13 -16.55 -4.99
N ALA A 363 0.88 -16.72 -3.91
CA ALA A 363 2.27 -16.31 -3.85
C ALA A 363 3.16 -17.08 -4.85
N LYS A 364 4.03 -16.37 -5.56
CA LYS A 364 5.06 -16.97 -6.42
C LYS A 364 6.30 -17.29 -5.59
N THR A 365 6.57 -18.57 -5.42
CA THR A 365 7.67 -19.10 -4.58
C THR A 365 8.49 -20.10 -5.37
N ALA A 366 9.48 -20.73 -4.72
CA ALA A 366 10.29 -21.77 -5.34
C ALA A 366 9.48 -23.04 -5.65
N ALA A 367 8.41 -23.28 -4.87
CA ALA A 367 7.58 -24.47 -5.00
C ALA A 367 6.73 -24.48 -6.27
N ASN A 368 6.45 -23.31 -6.86
CA ASN A 368 5.65 -23.15 -8.08
C ASN A 368 6.41 -22.45 -9.22
N THR A 369 7.75 -22.50 -9.20
CA THR A 369 8.59 -22.09 -10.33
C THR A 369 8.51 -23.13 -11.45
N LEU A 370 8.30 -22.67 -12.69
CA LEU A 370 8.41 -23.52 -13.88
C LEU A 370 9.78 -23.32 -14.52
N THR A 371 10.39 -24.41 -14.96
CA THR A 371 11.69 -24.38 -15.65
C THR A 371 11.56 -25.03 -17.02
N TYR A 372 12.10 -24.36 -18.04
CA TYR A 372 12.16 -24.86 -19.42
C TYR A 372 13.59 -24.76 -19.93
N GLU A 373 14.14 -25.86 -20.45
CA GLU A 373 15.52 -25.90 -20.89
C GLU A 373 15.69 -26.54 -22.27
N THR A 374 16.75 -26.14 -22.97
CA THR A 374 17.26 -26.88 -24.13
C THR A 374 18.77 -26.71 -24.21
N ALA A 375 19.45 -27.78 -24.62
CA ALA A 375 20.89 -27.77 -24.88
C ALA A 375 21.18 -27.75 -26.38
N TYR A 376 22.27 -27.10 -26.74
CA TYR A 376 22.92 -27.16 -28.04
C TYR A 376 24.28 -27.84 -27.89
N THR A 377 24.40 -29.03 -28.47
CA THR A 377 25.66 -29.78 -28.53
C THR A 377 26.06 -29.97 -29.99
N PRO A 378 26.99 -29.16 -30.53
CA PRO A 378 27.42 -29.29 -31.91
C PRO A 378 28.25 -30.58 -32.12
N PRO A 379 28.30 -31.15 -33.34
CA PRO A 379 29.15 -32.31 -33.65
C PRO A 379 30.65 -32.07 -33.42
N SER A 380 31.08 -30.80 -33.43
CA SER A 380 32.42 -30.32 -33.14
C SER A 380 32.33 -28.87 -32.67
N ALA A 381 33.28 -28.41 -31.87
CA ALA A 381 33.32 -27.03 -31.38
C ALA A 381 33.21 -26.01 -32.53
N VAL A 382 32.38 -24.98 -32.34
CA VAL A 382 32.09 -23.94 -33.33
C VAL A 382 33.13 -22.85 -33.20
N THR A 383 33.91 -22.61 -34.26
CA THR A 383 34.87 -21.49 -34.30
C THR A 383 34.13 -20.15 -34.30
N LEU A 384 34.52 -19.27 -33.37
CA LEU A 384 34.05 -17.90 -33.27
C LEU A 384 34.88 -16.99 -34.20
N SER A 385 34.31 -15.85 -34.58
CA SER A 385 34.94 -14.91 -35.51
C SER A 385 34.58 -13.47 -35.17
N GLU A 386 35.20 -12.52 -35.88
CA GLU A 386 34.85 -11.09 -35.86
C GLU A 386 33.46 -10.78 -36.49
N SER A 387 32.66 -11.81 -36.77
CA SER A 387 31.25 -11.69 -37.15
C SER A 387 30.38 -12.51 -36.20
N TRP A 388 29.18 -11.99 -35.90
CA TRP A 388 28.22 -12.64 -35.02
C TRP A 388 27.92 -14.08 -35.45
N THR A 389 28.32 -15.03 -34.60
CA THR A 389 27.97 -16.44 -34.73
C THR A 389 26.64 -16.67 -34.03
N SER A 390 25.60 -17.02 -34.78
CA SER A 390 24.24 -17.19 -34.25
C SER A 390 23.85 -18.66 -34.15
N ILE A 391 23.54 -19.12 -32.95
CA ILE A 391 23.12 -20.48 -32.63
C ILE A 391 21.64 -20.49 -32.24
N PRO A 392 20.78 -21.23 -32.96
CA PRO A 392 19.38 -21.36 -32.60
C PRO A 392 19.19 -22.32 -31.42
N LEU A 393 18.42 -21.89 -30.44
CA LEU A 393 18.00 -22.66 -29.28
C LEU A 393 16.47 -22.72 -29.29
N HIS A 394 15.91 -23.92 -29.48
CA HIS A 394 14.47 -24.12 -29.63
C HIS A 394 13.84 -24.53 -28.31
N LEU A 395 13.04 -23.63 -27.72
CA LEU A 395 12.29 -23.90 -26.50
C LEU A 395 10.80 -24.04 -26.81
N THR A 396 10.15 -24.95 -26.07
CA THR A 396 8.70 -25.08 -26.04
C THR A 396 8.26 -24.92 -24.59
N GLY A 397 7.49 -23.86 -24.33
CA GLY A 397 7.01 -23.53 -22.99
C GLY A 397 5.73 -22.71 -23.05
N SER A 398 4.88 -22.86 -22.04
CA SER A 398 3.56 -22.20 -21.98
C SER A 398 3.47 -21.10 -20.91
N GLY A 399 4.52 -20.87 -20.14
CA GLY A 399 4.59 -19.82 -19.12
C GLY A 399 5.04 -18.46 -19.67
N THR A 400 5.26 -17.51 -18.75
CA THR A 400 5.88 -16.21 -19.01
C THR A 400 7.26 -16.17 -18.37
N VAL A 401 8.25 -15.67 -19.10
CA VAL A 401 9.64 -15.56 -18.65
C VAL A 401 9.74 -14.70 -17.39
N GLU A 402 10.54 -15.12 -16.42
CA GLU A 402 11.01 -14.28 -15.31
C GLU A 402 12.51 -14.05 -15.47
N HIS A 403 13.31 -15.12 -15.47
CA HIS A 403 14.74 -15.07 -15.77
C HIS A 403 15.12 -16.01 -16.91
N VAL A 404 16.20 -15.66 -17.62
CA VAL A 404 16.82 -16.53 -18.62
C VAL A 404 18.28 -16.72 -18.27
N SER A 405 18.66 -17.96 -18.02
CA SER A 405 20.03 -18.39 -17.72
C SER A 405 20.63 -19.10 -18.93
N LEU A 406 21.86 -18.75 -19.27
CA LEU A 406 22.60 -19.28 -20.41
C LEU A 406 23.93 -19.85 -19.93
N ALA A 407 23.98 -21.16 -19.76
CA ALA A 407 25.21 -21.90 -19.46
C ALA A 407 26.02 -22.07 -20.75
N LEU A 408 27.26 -21.58 -20.74
CA LEU A 408 28.16 -21.56 -21.90
C LEU A 408 29.49 -22.24 -21.58
N HIS A 409 29.84 -23.21 -22.42
CA HIS A 409 31.17 -23.79 -22.44
C HIS A 409 31.95 -23.23 -23.62
N LEU A 410 32.89 -22.32 -23.31
CA LEU A 410 33.72 -21.61 -24.28
C LEU A 410 35.18 -21.99 -24.07
N ASP A 411 35.91 -22.18 -25.17
CA ASP A 411 37.36 -22.28 -25.20
C ASP A 411 37.91 -20.92 -25.67
N THR A 412 38.24 -20.06 -24.71
CA THR A 412 38.94 -18.79 -24.94
C THR A 412 39.98 -18.54 -23.85
N PRO A 413 41.19 -18.08 -24.21
CA PRO A 413 42.17 -17.66 -23.22
C PRO A 413 41.80 -16.33 -22.52
N ASN A 414 40.84 -15.56 -23.05
CA ASN A 414 40.43 -14.28 -22.50
C ASN A 414 38.96 -13.97 -22.76
N ALA A 415 38.12 -14.05 -21.73
CA ALA A 415 36.72 -13.67 -21.75
C ALA A 415 36.52 -12.22 -22.22
N ALA A 416 37.48 -11.32 -21.99
CA ALA A 416 37.43 -9.92 -22.46
C ALA A 416 37.34 -9.77 -23.99
N ASN A 417 37.64 -10.84 -24.74
CA ASN A 417 37.50 -10.88 -26.19
C ASN A 417 36.08 -11.22 -26.64
N LEU A 418 35.13 -11.47 -25.74
CA LEU A 418 33.80 -11.92 -26.11
C LEU A 418 32.78 -10.80 -25.97
N ALA A 419 31.89 -10.72 -26.96
CA ALA A 419 30.58 -10.10 -26.79
C ALA A 419 29.50 -11.16 -26.99
N ILE A 420 28.58 -11.24 -26.03
CA ILE A 420 27.54 -12.27 -25.98
C ILE A 420 26.18 -11.58 -25.90
N GLU A 421 25.29 -11.93 -26.83
CA GLU A 421 23.91 -11.46 -26.86
C GLU A 421 22.95 -12.65 -26.88
N LEU A 422 21.82 -12.49 -26.23
CA LEU A 422 20.68 -13.39 -26.38
C LEU A 422 19.53 -12.66 -27.07
N VAL A 423 18.88 -13.36 -28.01
CA VAL A 423 17.73 -12.85 -28.74
C VAL A 423 16.51 -13.72 -28.48
N SER A 424 15.42 -13.12 -28.01
CA SER A 424 14.17 -13.84 -27.76
C SER A 424 13.42 -14.19 -29.05
N PRO A 425 12.44 -15.13 -29.01
CA PRO A 425 11.64 -15.51 -30.18
C PRO A 425 10.82 -14.36 -30.77
N THR A 426 10.55 -13.32 -29.99
CA THR A 426 9.83 -12.11 -30.41
C THR A 426 10.75 -11.01 -30.93
N GLY A 427 12.07 -11.14 -30.74
CA GLY A 427 13.08 -10.27 -31.33
C GLY A 427 13.78 -9.32 -30.37
N THR A 428 13.47 -9.37 -29.07
CA THR A 428 14.20 -8.62 -28.02
C THR A 428 15.64 -9.09 -27.98
N ARG A 429 16.60 -8.16 -27.90
CA ARG A 429 18.04 -8.45 -27.89
C ARG A 429 18.65 -7.89 -26.62
N ILE A 430 19.23 -8.75 -25.80
CA ILE A 430 19.91 -8.35 -24.56
C ILE A 430 21.39 -8.73 -24.66
N PRO A 431 22.30 -7.75 -24.58
CA PRO A 431 23.72 -8.02 -24.37
C PRO A 431 23.90 -8.61 -22.97
N LEU A 432 24.31 -9.87 -22.90
CA LEU A 432 24.59 -10.55 -21.63
C LEU A 432 25.97 -10.13 -21.10
N LEU A 433 26.96 -10.12 -21.97
CA LEU A 433 28.34 -9.79 -21.63
C LEU A 433 28.92 -8.85 -22.70
N GLN A 434 29.45 -7.71 -22.24
CA GLN A 434 30.12 -6.73 -23.10
C GLN A 434 31.18 -5.98 -22.29
N PHE A 435 32.43 -6.42 -22.40
CA PHE A 435 33.54 -5.78 -21.70
C PHE A 435 33.77 -4.37 -22.22
N ALA A 436 33.81 -3.40 -21.30
CA ALA A 436 34.32 -2.07 -21.55
C ALA A 436 35.87 -2.09 -21.60
N LYS A 437 36.44 -2.93 -22.47
CA LYS A 437 37.90 -3.02 -22.71
C LYS A 437 38.71 -3.30 -21.43
N SER A 438 38.56 -4.50 -20.87
CA SER A 438 39.41 -4.94 -19.75
C SER A 438 40.89 -4.95 -20.16
N THR A 439 41.76 -4.40 -19.30
CA THR A 439 43.23 -4.48 -19.47
C THR A 439 43.81 -5.78 -18.92
N GLU A 440 43.01 -6.60 -18.26
CA GLU A 440 43.43 -7.85 -17.64
C GLU A 440 42.96 -9.06 -18.45
N THR A 441 43.81 -10.10 -18.51
CA THR A 441 43.46 -11.36 -19.16
C THR A 441 42.67 -12.21 -18.19
N VAL A 442 41.37 -12.38 -18.45
CA VAL A 442 40.46 -13.16 -17.60
C VAL A 442 40.08 -14.43 -18.35
N ALA A 443 40.62 -15.59 -17.98
CA ALA A 443 40.32 -16.85 -18.68
C ALA A 443 38.87 -17.29 -18.42
N TRP A 444 38.18 -17.80 -19.45
CA TRP A 444 36.85 -18.39 -19.26
C TRP A 444 36.95 -19.66 -18.39
N PRO A 445 35.99 -19.93 -17.48
CA PRO A 445 36.08 -21.06 -16.55
C PRO A 445 36.13 -22.43 -17.24
N GLU A 446 37.00 -23.30 -16.75
CA GLU A 446 37.04 -24.70 -17.17
C GLU A 446 35.72 -25.39 -16.79
N GLY A 447 35.02 -25.95 -17.79
CA GLY A 447 33.70 -26.57 -17.59
C GLY A 447 32.51 -25.64 -17.85
N GLY A 448 32.75 -24.36 -18.17
CA GLY A 448 31.73 -23.39 -18.55
C GLY A 448 31.23 -22.51 -17.40
N PHE A 449 30.39 -21.52 -17.76
CA PHE A 449 29.84 -20.54 -16.83
C PHE A 449 28.43 -20.13 -17.26
N THR A 450 27.57 -19.76 -16.31
CA THR A 450 26.18 -19.36 -16.58
C THR A 450 26.04 -17.86 -16.48
N LEU A 451 25.44 -17.24 -17.49
CA LEU A 451 25.06 -15.83 -17.49
C LEU A 451 23.53 -15.75 -17.37
N THR A 452 23.00 -14.94 -16.45
CA THR A 452 21.56 -14.80 -16.24
C THR A 452 21.10 -13.38 -16.53
N THR A 453 19.87 -13.21 -17.00
CA THR A 453 19.25 -11.89 -17.11
C THR A 453 17.75 -11.93 -16.82
N PRO A 454 17.20 -10.94 -16.11
CA PRO A 454 15.77 -10.74 -15.99
C PRO A 454 15.19 -9.94 -17.16
N GLY A 455 15.99 -9.35 -18.06
CA GLY A 455 15.48 -8.34 -19.01
C GLY A 455 14.45 -8.83 -20.04
N PHE A 456 14.22 -10.15 -20.13
CA PHE A 456 13.13 -10.75 -20.92
C PHE A 456 11.82 -10.92 -20.11
N TRP A 457 11.72 -10.34 -18.91
CA TRP A 457 10.59 -10.51 -18.01
C TRP A 457 9.24 -10.28 -18.68
N GLY A 458 8.34 -11.25 -18.50
CA GLY A 458 6.98 -11.25 -19.05
C GLY A 458 6.87 -11.69 -20.51
N GLU A 459 7.98 -11.92 -21.22
CA GLU A 459 7.93 -12.41 -22.60
C GLU A 459 7.47 -13.87 -22.70
N LYS A 460 7.09 -14.26 -23.91
CA LYS A 460 6.73 -15.65 -24.23
C LYS A 460 7.99 -16.52 -24.33
N ILE A 461 7.86 -17.78 -23.93
CA ILE A 461 8.96 -18.76 -23.95
C ILE A 461 9.05 -19.47 -25.31
N ASP A 462 7.92 -19.85 -25.88
CA ASP A 462 7.85 -20.70 -27.08
C ASP A 462 8.48 -20.04 -28.32
N GLY A 463 9.40 -20.78 -28.95
CA GLY A 463 9.99 -20.43 -30.23
C GLY A 463 11.51 -20.57 -30.27
N THR A 464 12.12 -19.87 -31.22
CA THR A 464 13.58 -19.91 -31.43
C THR A 464 14.26 -18.74 -30.75
N TRP A 465 14.90 -19.03 -29.62
CA TRP A 465 15.91 -18.17 -29.02
C TRP A 465 17.19 -18.24 -29.87
N ARG A 466 17.98 -17.18 -29.87
CA ARG A 466 19.28 -17.16 -30.56
C ARG A 466 20.37 -16.65 -29.65
N LEU A 467 21.31 -17.53 -29.32
CA LEU A 467 22.62 -17.14 -28.80
C LEU A 467 23.42 -16.50 -29.94
N ALA A 468 23.93 -15.30 -29.74
CA ALA A 468 24.85 -14.64 -30.64
C ALA A 468 26.17 -14.37 -29.92
N VAL A 469 27.27 -14.89 -30.46
CA VAL A 469 28.62 -14.70 -29.90
C VAL A 469 29.52 -14.06 -30.95
N LEU A 470 30.23 -13.02 -30.55
CA LEU A 470 31.21 -12.29 -31.34
C LEU A 470 32.58 -12.38 -30.66
N SER A 471 33.60 -12.75 -31.42
CA SER A 471 34.99 -12.61 -30.99
C SER A 471 35.48 -11.22 -31.38
N LEU A 472 35.93 -10.45 -30.39
CA LEU A 472 36.60 -9.16 -30.48
C LEU A 472 38.13 -9.33 -30.55
N ASN A 473 38.62 -10.56 -30.53
CA ASN A 473 40.05 -10.85 -30.60
C ASN A 473 40.60 -10.50 -31.99
N GLU A 474 41.56 -9.57 -32.04
CA GLU A 474 42.25 -9.17 -33.27
C GLU A 474 43.52 -10.00 -33.55
N ASP A 475 43.95 -10.88 -32.62
CA ASP A 475 45.12 -11.74 -32.83
C ASP A 475 44.72 -13.01 -33.61
N PRO A 476 45.09 -13.15 -34.89
CA PRO A 476 44.73 -14.31 -35.71
C PRO A 476 45.37 -15.62 -35.23
N ALA A 477 46.31 -15.59 -34.27
CA ALA A 477 46.88 -16.78 -33.65
C ALA A 477 46.00 -17.37 -32.53
N VAL A 478 45.04 -16.61 -32.02
CA VAL A 478 44.08 -17.06 -31.00
C VAL A 478 42.75 -17.38 -31.70
N VAL A 479 42.34 -18.65 -31.62
CA VAL A 479 41.08 -19.13 -32.18
C VAL A 479 40.19 -19.53 -31.02
N GLU A 480 39.04 -18.88 -30.91
CA GLU A 480 38.07 -19.10 -29.83
C GLU A 480 36.96 -20.03 -30.32
N HIS A 481 36.46 -20.87 -29.43
CA HIS A 481 35.43 -21.85 -29.79
C HIS A 481 34.26 -21.87 -28.80
N LEU A 482 33.05 -22.05 -29.33
CA LEU A 482 31.90 -22.50 -28.56
C LEU A 482 31.86 -24.04 -28.58
N VAL A 483 31.96 -24.64 -27.40
CA VAL A 483 31.91 -26.11 -27.23
C VAL A 483 30.46 -26.57 -27.15
N ASP A 484 29.67 -26.00 -26.25
CA ASP A 484 28.25 -26.27 -26.06
C ASP A 484 27.56 -25.11 -25.33
N ALA A 485 26.23 -25.08 -25.38
CA ALA A 485 25.42 -24.08 -24.69
C ALA A 485 24.11 -24.70 -24.20
N THR A 486 23.63 -24.28 -23.03
CA THR A 486 22.29 -24.63 -22.51
C THR A 486 21.57 -23.35 -22.12
N ILE A 487 20.35 -23.18 -22.63
CA ILE A 487 19.44 -22.14 -22.16
C ILE A 487 18.43 -22.77 -21.21
N GLU A 488 18.23 -22.09 -20.09
CA GLU A 488 17.21 -22.38 -19.09
C GLU A 488 16.37 -21.12 -18.88
N VAL A 489 15.06 -21.26 -18.81
CA VAL A 489 14.12 -20.19 -18.52
C VAL A 489 13.37 -20.54 -17.24
N SER A 490 13.48 -19.70 -16.22
CA SER A 490 12.58 -19.71 -15.08
C SER A 490 11.34 -18.88 -15.41
N ALA A 491 10.17 -19.39 -15.02
CA ALA A 491 8.91 -18.85 -15.50
C ALA A 491 7.78 -18.94 -14.46
N ALA A 492 6.84 -18.00 -14.60
CA ALA A 492 5.52 -18.11 -14.01
C ALA A 492 4.58 -18.93 -14.93
N ALA A 493 3.61 -19.59 -14.30
CA ALA A 493 2.49 -20.18 -15.02
C ALA A 493 1.71 -19.09 -15.78
N ALA A 494 1.21 -19.42 -16.98
CA ALA A 494 0.35 -18.50 -17.70
C ALA A 494 -0.94 -18.22 -16.92
N SER A 495 -1.25 -16.93 -16.73
CA SER A 495 -2.51 -16.49 -16.17
C SER A 495 -3.61 -16.47 -17.24
N THR A 496 -4.84 -16.74 -16.82
CA THR A 496 -6.04 -16.53 -17.66
C THR A 496 -6.44 -15.06 -17.73
N VAL A 497 -6.05 -14.27 -16.73
CA VAL A 497 -6.22 -12.81 -16.66
C VAL A 497 -4.88 -12.14 -16.99
N LYS A 498 -4.85 -11.32 -18.03
CA LYS A 498 -3.66 -10.56 -18.41
C LYS A 498 -3.68 -9.20 -17.72
N GLU A 499 -2.77 -8.99 -16.78
CA GLU A 499 -2.65 -7.74 -16.03
C GLU A 499 -1.85 -6.70 -16.81
N PHE A 500 -2.33 -5.46 -16.84
CA PHE A 500 -1.63 -4.27 -17.34
C PHE A 500 -1.32 -3.37 -16.15
N VAL A 501 -0.04 -3.15 -15.89
CA VAL A 501 0.43 -2.30 -14.79
C VAL A 501 0.75 -0.91 -15.32
N TYR A 502 0.26 0.11 -14.63
CA TYR A 502 0.51 1.52 -14.91
C TYR A 502 1.22 2.18 -13.73
N THR A 503 2.18 3.06 -14.04
CA THR A 503 2.92 3.91 -13.09
C THR A 503 2.88 5.36 -13.57
N ASP A 504 3.40 6.28 -12.75
CA ASP A 504 3.50 7.71 -13.09
C ASP A 504 4.42 8.01 -14.30
N ASP A 505 5.17 7.03 -14.81
CA ASP A 505 5.95 7.18 -16.06
C ASP A 505 5.06 7.06 -17.31
N PHE A 506 3.84 6.54 -17.20
CA PHE A 506 2.98 6.26 -18.34
C PHE A 506 2.73 7.48 -19.25
N PRO A 507 2.38 8.68 -18.74
CA PRO A 507 2.17 9.86 -19.59
C PRO A 507 3.37 10.20 -20.47
N SER A 508 4.58 10.19 -19.90
CA SER A 508 5.83 10.49 -20.62
C SER A 508 6.13 9.43 -21.67
N LEU A 509 6.05 8.15 -21.29
CA LEU A 509 6.30 7.02 -22.20
C LEU A 509 5.31 6.99 -23.37
N ALA A 510 4.03 7.28 -23.10
CA ALA A 510 3.00 7.29 -24.14
C ALA A 510 3.13 8.50 -25.09
N ALA A 511 3.67 9.62 -24.60
CA ALA A 511 4.01 10.77 -25.45
C ALA A 511 5.15 10.45 -26.43
N GLU A 512 6.09 9.60 -26.03
CA GLU A 512 7.18 9.12 -26.89
C GLU A 512 6.74 7.99 -27.83
N ASP A 513 5.93 7.05 -27.34
CA ASP A 513 5.41 5.92 -28.09
C ASP A 513 3.89 5.79 -27.94
N SER A 514 3.18 6.38 -28.91
CA SER A 514 1.71 6.32 -28.98
C SER A 514 1.13 4.91 -29.08
N SER A 515 1.92 3.87 -29.38
CA SER A 515 1.42 2.48 -29.36
C SER A 515 1.02 2.02 -27.95
N ARG A 516 1.54 2.69 -26.91
CA ARG A 516 1.19 2.48 -25.50
C ARG A 516 -0.22 2.94 -25.13
N LEU A 517 -0.89 3.70 -26.01
CA LEU A 517 -2.25 4.21 -25.78
C LEU A 517 -3.35 3.18 -26.12
N ILE A 518 -2.99 1.93 -26.41
CA ILE A 518 -3.92 0.90 -26.86
C ILE A 518 -3.87 -0.29 -25.88
N VAL A 519 -4.96 -0.51 -25.15
CA VAL A 519 -5.11 -1.68 -24.28
C VAL A 519 -5.70 -2.82 -25.11
N THR A 520 -4.87 -3.82 -25.42
CA THR A 520 -5.29 -4.98 -26.20
C THR A 520 -4.62 -6.26 -25.70
N SER A 521 -5.39 -7.34 -25.60
CA SER A 521 -4.89 -8.68 -25.28
C SER A 521 -5.48 -9.73 -26.23
N PRO A 522 -4.72 -10.77 -26.61
CA PRO A 522 -5.28 -11.95 -27.27
C PRO A 522 -6.14 -12.82 -26.35
N THR A 523 -6.06 -12.61 -25.03
CA THR A 523 -6.98 -13.21 -24.05
C THR A 523 -8.20 -12.31 -23.86
N ASN A 524 -9.32 -12.92 -23.47
CA ASN A 524 -10.56 -12.18 -23.27
C ASN A 524 -10.59 -11.45 -21.91
N GLN A 525 -9.84 -11.91 -20.89
CA GLN A 525 -9.86 -11.30 -19.55
C GLN A 525 -8.60 -10.48 -19.27
N ILE A 526 -8.81 -9.25 -18.80
CA ILE A 526 -7.78 -8.25 -18.50
C ILE A 526 -7.97 -7.72 -17.08
N ALA A 527 -6.86 -7.48 -16.39
CA ALA A 527 -6.80 -6.66 -15.19
C ALA A 527 -6.11 -5.33 -15.52
N ILE A 528 -6.65 -4.20 -15.06
CA ILE A 528 -6.00 -2.89 -15.11
C ILE A 528 -5.49 -2.59 -13.71
N ASN A 529 -4.18 -2.49 -13.54
CA ASN A 529 -3.57 -2.20 -12.26
C ASN A 529 -2.85 -0.85 -12.29
N ALA A 530 -3.51 0.18 -11.79
CA ALA A 530 -2.98 1.53 -11.65
C ALA A 530 -2.67 1.89 -10.19
N ALA A 531 -2.48 0.89 -9.32
CA ALA A 531 -2.20 1.12 -7.89
C ALA A 531 -0.96 2.00 -7.67
N ALA A 532 0.04 1.92 -8.55
CA ALA A 532 1.25 2.72 -8.49
C ALA A 532 1.10 4.16 -9.00
N VAL A 533 -0.10 4.60 -9.39
CA VAL A 533 -0.34 5.94 -9.95
C VAL A 533 -0.75 6.91 -8.84
N THR A 534 -0.14 8.10 -8.83
CA THR A 534 -0.50 9.17 -7.87
C THR A 534 -1.56 10.13 -8.40
N GLY A 535 -1.69 10.25 -9.73
CA GLY A 535 -2.71 11.05 -10.39
C GLY A 535 -4.07 10.34 -10.53
N ASP A 536 -5.07 11.06 -11.02
CA ASP A 536 -6.43 10.53 -11.21
C ASP A 536 -6.46 9.45 -12.32
N VAL A 537 -7.14 8.35 -12.03
CA VAL A 537 -7.43 7.26 -12.98
C VAL A 537 -8.92 7.28 -13.32
N ILE A 538 -9.23 7.40 -14.62
CA ILE A 538 -10.60 7.36 -15.12
C ILE A 538 -10.76 6.16 -16.05
N LEU A 539 -11.51 5.15 -15.60
CA LEU A 539 -11.87 3.99 -16.40
C LEU A 539 -13.35 4.09 -16.77
N ASP A 540 -13.66 4.11 -18.07
CA ASP A 540 -15.02 4.05 -18.57
C ASP A 540 -15.16 2.86 -19.52
N LEU A 541 -15.63 1.74 -18.98
CA LEU A 541 -15.82 0.50 -19.75
C LEU A 541 -16.90 0.63 -20.83
N PRO A 542 -18.05 1.27 -20.59
CA PRO A 542 -19.02 1.57 -21.65
C PRO A 542 -18.46 2.40 -22.82
N ALA A 543 -17.57 3.36 -22.54
CA ALA A 543 -16.89 4.16 -23.56
C ALA A 543 -15.63 3.50 -24.12
N HIS A 544 -15.18 2.38 -23.54
CA HIS A 544 -13.92 1.69 -23.86
C HIS A 544 -12.69 2.61 -23.75
N THR A 545 -12.60 3.38 -22.66
CA THR A 545 -11.50 4.31 -22.42
C THR A 545 -10.87 4.14 -21.05
N LEU A 546 -9.56 4.34 -20.99
CA LEU A 546 -8.78 4.45 -19.76
C LEU A 546 -7.97 5.74 -19.82
N SER A 547 -8.09 6.61 -18.84
CA SER A 547 -7.22 7.76 -18.65
C SER A 547 -6.39 7.55 -17.40
N VAL A 548 -5.07 7.69 -17.51
CA VAL A 548 -4.13 7.64 -16.39
C VAL A 548 -3.41 8.98 -16.35
N ASP A 549 -3.59 9.74 -15.27
CA ASP A 549 -3.07 11.11 -15.11
C ASP A 549 -3.33 12.00 -16.35
N GLY A 550 -4.58 12.01 -16.79
CA GLY A 550 -5.04 12.75 -17.98
C GLY A 550 -4.61 12.19 -19.35
N THR A 551 -3.81 11.12 -19.39
CA THR A 551 -3.36 10.48 -20.63
C THR A 551 -4.36 9.42 -21.08
N LEU A 552 -5.10 9.73 -22.15
CA LEU A 552 -6.19 8.90 -22.66
C LEU A 552 -5.72 7.75 -23.56
N SER A 553 -6.10 6.54 -23.17
CA SER A 553 -5.95 5.28 -23.89
C SER A 553 -7.29 4.74 -24.37
N VAL A 554 -7.24 3.95 -25.44
CA VAL A 554 -8.39 3.22 -25.99
C VAL A 554 -8.31 1.75 -25.59
N ILE A 555 -9.40 1.24 -25.03
CA ILE A 555 -9.57 -0.17 -24.71
C ILE A 555 -10.15 -0.87 -25.93
N ASN A 556 -9.57 -2.01 -26.32
CA ASN A 556 -10.14 -2.82 -27.38
C ASN A 556 -11.57 -3.27 -26.98
N PRO A 557 -12.62 -3.01 -27.78
CA PRO A 557 -14.00 -3.39 -27.43
C PRO A 557 -14.23 -4.89 -27.22
N ALA A 558 -13.29 -5.75 -27.65
CA ALA A 558 -13.34 -7.19 -27.39
C ALA A 558 -12.71 -7.61 -26.04
N ALA A 559 -12.07 -6.68 -25.32
CA ALA A 559 -11.50 -6.93 -24.01
C ALA A 559 -12.60 -6.96 -22.95
N HIS A 560 -12.50 -7.90 -22.00
CA HIS A 560 -13.31 -7.93 -20.81
C HIS A 560 -12.43 -7.58 -19.61
N ILE A 561 -12.71 -6.44 -18.97
CA ILE A 561 -11.99 -6.01 -17.79
C ILE A 561 -12.65 -6.66 -16.57
N VAL A 562 -11.92 -7.54 -15.89
CA VAL A 562 -12.44 -8.31 -14.74
C VAL A 562 -11.93 -7.79 -13.41
N GLU A 563 -10.80 -7.09 -13.42
CA GLU A 563 -10.18 -6.51 -12.22
C GLU A 563 -9.64 -5.13 -12.53
N VAL A 564 -9.84 -4.19 -11.60
CA VAL A 564 -9.42 -2.79 -11.72
C VAL A 564 -8.86 -2.35 -10.39
N TYR A 565 -7.61 -1.90 -10.39
CA TYR A 565 -6.97 -1.26 -9.26
C TYR A 565 -6.75 0.22 -9.59
N GLY A 566 -7.42 1.09 -8.84
CA GLY A 566 -7.15 2.53 -8.79
C GLY A 566 -5.88 2.82 -8.00
N GLY A 567 -5.45 4.09 -8.04
CA GLY A 567 -4.24 4.61 -7.43
C GLY A 567 -4.53 5.47 -6.20
N ASP A 568 -3.69 6.51 -6.02
CA ASP A 568 -3.82 7.47 -4.91
C ASP A 568 -4.57 8.77 -5.32
N GLY A 569 -4.97 8.88 -6.58
CA GLY A 569 -5.74 9.99 -7.13
C GLY A 569 -7.23 9.95 -6.76
N ASN A 570 -8.02 10.85 -7.35
CA ASN A 570 -9.48 10.81 -7.23
C ASN A 570 -10.05 10.03 -8.41
N ASP A 571 -10.17 8.72 -8.23
CA ASP A 571 -10.44 7.82 -9.33
C ASP A 571 -11.93 7.72 -9.66
N ALA A 572 -12.23 7.57 -10.95
CA ALA A 572 -13.57 7.39 -11.47
C ALA A 572 -13.65 6.10 -12.28
N LEU A 573 -14.30 5.08 -11.71
CA LEU A 573 -14.33 3.72 -12.24
C LEU A 573 -15.77 3.35 -12.63
N TYR A 574 -16.04 3.27 -13.94
CA TYR A 574 -17.35 2.94 -14.50
C TYR A 574 -17.32 1.56 -15.16
N GLY A 575 -18.04 0.61 -14.57
CA GLY A 575 -18.24 -0.75 -15.03
C GLY A 575 -19.24 -0.86 -16.19
N ASP A 576 -19.29 -2.05 -16.80
CA ASP A 576 -20.20 -2.34 -17.92
C ASP A 576 -21.34 -3.28 -17.53
N ALA A 577 -21.58 -4.37 -18.26
CA ALA A 577 -22.60 -5.37 -17.94
C ALA A 577 -21.98 -6.71 -17.48
N GLY A 578 -20.65 -6.80 -17.46
CA GLY A 578 -19.88 -7.93 -16.97
C GLY A 578 -19.51 -7.79 -15.50
N ASP A 579 -19.12 -8.91 -14.88
CA ASP A 579 -18.70 -8.91 -13.48
C ASP A 579 -17.28 -8.33 -13.35
N THR A 580 -17.14 -7.21 -12.64
CA THR A 580 -15.85 -6.56 -12.39
C THR A 580 -15.56 -6.41 -10.90
N VAL A 581 -14.31 -6.67 -10.52
CA VAL A 581 -13.79 -6.39 -9.19
C VAL A 581 -13.04 -5.05 -9.24
N PHE A 582 -13.49 -4.10 -8.44
CA PHE A 582 -12.88 -2.77 -8.31
C PHE A 582 -12.15 -2.65 -6.97
N MET A 583 -10.93 -2.13 -7.00
CA MET A 583 -10.19 -1.66 -5.83
C MET A 583 -9.90 -0.18 -6.04
N PRO A 584 -10.75 0.73 -5.53
CA PRO A 584 -10.67 2.16 -5.86
C PRO A 584 -9.42 2.86 -5.33
N GLY A 585 -8.70 2.27 -4.36
CA GLY A 585 -7.44 2.83 -3.85
C GLY A 585 -7.66 3.90 -2.78
N ARG A 586 -6.84 4.95 -2.81
CA ARG A 586 -6.94 6.11 -1.90
C ARG A 586 -7.65 7.27 -2.61
N GLY A 587 -7.82 8.40 -1.95
CA GLY A 587 -8.45 9.58 -2.54
C GLY A 587 -9.97 9.58 -2.50
N ALA A 588 -10.59 10.56 -3.16
CA ALA A 588 -12.04 10.69 -3.22
C ALA A 588 -12.58 10.03 -4.50
N ASN A 589 -12.98 8.78 -4.38
CA ASN A 589 -13.27 7.91 -5.52
C ASN A 589 -14.76 7.82 -5.84
N VAL A 590 -15.04 7.58 -7.12
CA VAL A 590 -16.36 7.21 -7.62
C VAL A 590 -16.26 5.85 -8.28
N THR A 591 -17.05 4.88 -7.82
CA THR A 591 -17.18 3.56 -8.46
C THR A 591 -18.64 3.28 -8.78
N GLU A 592 -18.92 3.01 -10.06
CA GLU A 592 -20.23 2.60 -10.55
C GLU A 592 -20.08 1.24 -11.24
N GLY A 593 -20.52 0.15 -10.61
CA GLY A 593 -20.34 -1.21 -11.15
C GLY A 593 -21.09 -1.46 -12.46
N GLY A 594 -22.20 -0.75 -12.68
CA GLY A 594 -23.05 -0.95 -13.84
C GLY A 594 -24.00 -2.13 -13.63
N GLY A 595 -24.03 -3.06 -14.58
CA GLY A 595 -24.76 -4.32 -14.45
C GLY A 595 -23.79 -5.50 -14.31
N GLY A 596 -24.25 -6.59 -13.71
CA GLY A 596 -23.38 -7.73 -13.39
C GLY A 596 -23.37 -7.96 -11.88
N HIS A 597 -22.44 -8.79 -11.43
CA HIS A 597 -22.16 -9.03 -10.02
C HIS A 597 -20.82 -8.40 -9.64
N ASP A 598 -20.82 -7.08 -9.54
CA ASP A 598 -19.62 -6.31 -9.23
C ASP A 598 -19.26 -6.33 -7.74
N ILE A 599 -17.96 -6.19 -7.47
CA ILE A 599 -17.41 -6.19 -6.12
C ILE A 599 -16.51 -4.97 -5.97
N VAL A 600 -16.66 -4.21 -4.89
CA VAL A 600 -15.65 -3.23 -4.45
C VAL A 600 -14.86 -3.82 -3.29
N LYS A 601 -13.55 -3.95 -3.43
CA LYS A 601 -12.65 -4.31 -2.33
C LYS A 601 -12.00 -3.05 -1.74
N LEU A 602 -12.12 -2.93 -0.43
CA LEU A 602 -11.58 -1.87 0.41
C LEU A 602 -10.35 -2.41 1.17
N LEU A 603 -9.34 -1.55 1.33
CA LEU A 603 -7.99 -1.95 1.81
C LEU A 603 -7.94 -2.36 3.29
N ARG A 604 -8.86 -1.88 4.11
CA ARG A 604 -8.83 -2.00 5.58
C ARG A 604 -9.99 -2.86 6.12
N PRO A 605 -9.97 -3.28 7.40
CA PRO A 605 -11.09 -3.99 8.00
C PRO A 605 -12.34 -3.10 8.12
N LEU A 606 -13.50 -3.72 8.31
CA LEU A 606 -14.81 -3.03 8.37
C LEU A 606 -14.86 -1.88 9.41
N ASP A 607 -14.17 -2.02 10.54
CA ASP A 607 -14.17 -1.04 11.63
C ASP A 607 -13.30 0.20 11.35
N ALA A 608 -12.44 0.14 10.33
CA ALA A 608 -11.64 1.27 9.87
C ALA A 608 -12.45 2.26 9.00
N TYR A 609 -13.69 1.91 8.65
CA TYR A 609 -14.52 2.68 7.73
C TYR A 609 -15.75 3.27 8.42
N ALA A 610 -16.00 4.56 8.18
CA ALA A 610 -17.22 5.23 8.60
C ALA A 610 -18.31 5.12 7.51
N ASP A 611 -19.53 4.75 7.92
CA ASP A 611 -20.73 4.76 7.07
C ASP A 611 -21.25 6.20 6.93
N VAL A 612 -20.82 6.93 5.89
CA VAL A 612 -21.13 8.36 5.70
C VAL A 612 -22.55 8.55 5.19
N ALA A 613 -22.89 7.87 4.10
CA ALA A 613 -24.22 7.89 3.51
C ALA A 613 -24.50 6.57 2.81
N SER A 614 -25.76 6.21 2.70
CA SER A 614 -26.22 5.01 1.99
C SER A 614 -27.47 5.35 1.22
N GLY A 615 -27.80 4.57 0.18
CA GLY A 615 -28.98 4.79 -0.67
C GLY A 615 -28.78 4.15 -2.04
N GLU A 616 -29.11 4.87 -3.12
CA GLU A 616 -28.61 4.48 -4.47
C GLU A 616 -27.08 4.52 -4.56
N ARG A 617 -26.45 5.26 -3.65
CA ARG A 617 -25.00 5.36 -3.49
C ARG A 617 -24.62 5.04 -2.05
N VAL A 618 -23.63 4.19 -1.88
CA VAL A 618 -22.96 3.93 -0.60
C VAL A 618 -21.73 4.81 -0.54
N MET A 619 -21.65 5.70 0.45
CA MET A 619 -20.51 6.57 0.70
C MET A 619 -19.80 6.08 1.95
N VAL A 620 -18.53 5.72 1.80
CA VAL A 620 -17.71 5.15 2.87
C VAL A 620 -16.45 5.98 3.01
N ALA A 621 -16.09 6.36 4.24
CA ALA A 621 -14.83 7.08 4.50
C ALA A 621 -13.87 6.17 5.27
N GLY A 622 -12.68 5.94 4.71
CA GLY A 622 -11.56 5.30 5.39
C GLY A 622 -10.52 6.34 5.84
N PRO A 623 -9.37 5.90 6.39
CA PRO A 623 -8.30 6.80 6.83
C PRO A 623 -7.73 7.68 5.69
N HIS A 624 -7.71 7.15 4.47
CA HIS A 624 -7.12 7.81 3.29
C HIS A 624 -8.04 7.80 2.06
N SER A 625 -9.30 7.36 2.21
CA SER A 625 -10.25 7.27 1.10
C SER A 625 -11.62 7.84 1.47
N LEU A 626 -12.30 8.40 0.48
CA LEU A 626 -13.72 8.73 0.51
C LEU A 626 -14.37 8.14 -0.74
N ASP A 627 -14.99 6.98 -0.61
CA ASP A 627 -15.47 6.19 -1.73
C ASP A 627 -16.98 6.37 -1.90
N THR A 628 -17.41 6.81 -3.08
CA THR A 628 -18.82 6.87 -3.51
C THR A 628 -19.10 5.70 -4.46
N ILE A 629 -19.87 4.72 -3.98
CA ILE A 629 -20.04 3.42 -4.63
C ILE A 629 -21.50 3.22 -5.03
N SER A 630 -21.77 2.76 -6.25
CA SER A 630 -23.12 2.42 -6.72
C SER A 630 -23.10 1.28 -7.73
N GLY A 631 -24.24 0.62 -7.94
CA GLY A 631 -24.33 -0.48 -8.91
C GLY A 631 -23.44 -1.69 -8.58
N VAL A 632 -23.12 -1.90 -7.31
CA VAL A 632 -22.21 -2.96 -6.83
C VAL A 632 -22.99 -3.95 -5.97
N ALA A 633 -22.69 -5.24 -6.10
CA ALA A 633 -23.36 -6.31 -5.35
C ALA A 633 -22.71 -6.57 -3.99
N THR A 634 -21.39 -6.41 -3.88
CA THR A 634 -20.63 -6.75 -2.67
C THR A 634 -19.59 -5.69 -2.34
N LEU A 635 -19.51 -5.32 -1.06
CA LEU A 635 -18.33 -4.66 -0.49
C LEU A 635 -17.48 -5.70 0.22
N GLN A 636 -16.20 -5.79 -0.12
CA GLN A 636 -15.24 -6.67 0.52
C GLN A 636 -14.23 -5.84 1.31
N PHE A 637 -14.00 -6.20 2.56
CA PHE A 637 -13.01 -5.61 3.45
C PHE A 637 -11.86 -6.60 3.67
N SER A 638 -10.79 -6.17 4.32
CA SER A 638 -9.67 -7.09 4.61
C SER A 638 -10.04 -8.23 5.57
N ASP A 639 -11.12 -8.08 6.34
CA ASP A 639 -11.58 -9.02 7.37
C ASP A 639 -12.91 -9.72 7.06
N GLY A 640 -13.55 -9.43 5.92
CA GLY A 640 -14.84 -10.01 5.57
C GLY A 640 -15.53 -9.34 4.39
N SER A 641 -16.84 -9.57 4.23
CA SER A 641 -17.60 -9.04 3.08
C SER A 641 -19.05 -8.78 3.45
N ILE A 642 -19.65 -7.80 2.78
CA ILE A 642 -21.04 -7.40 2.92
C ILE A 642 -21.70 -7.52 1.54
N ALA A 643 -22.70 -8.38 1.43
CA ALA A 643 -23.61 -8.35 0.29
C ALA A 643 -24.54 -7.14 0.43
N LEU A 644 -24.51 -6.25 -0.55
CA LEU A 644 -25.41 -5.11 -0.63
C LEU A 644 -26.80 -5.61 -1.03
N GLY A 645 -27.75 -5.39 -0.14
CA GLY A 645 -29.14 -5.81 -0.31
C GLY A 645 -29.90 -4.96 -1.33
N SER A 646 -31.12 -5.38 -1.63
CA SER A 646 -32.04 -4.65 -2.52
C SER A 646 -32.93 -3.64 -1.80
N ASN A 647 -33.04 -3.75 -0.47
CA ASN A 647 -33.87 -2.85 0.33
C ASN A 647 -33.06 -1.63 0.81
N PRO A 648 -33.30 -0.42 0.27
CA PRO A 648 -32.57 0.79 0.67
C PRO A 648 -32.85 1.23 2.11
N MET A 649 -33.88 0.68 2.77
CA MET A 649 -34.18 0.96 4.17
C MET A 649 -33.34 0.12 5.15
N VAL A 650 -32.60 -0.89 4.67
CA VAL A 650 -31.66 -1.66 5.48
C VAL A 650 -30.24 -1.29 5.05
N ARG A 651 -29.53 -0.53 5.89
CA ARG A 651 -28.18 -0.07 5.60
C ARG A 651 -27.19 -1.21 5.83
N GLY A 652 -26.72 -1.83 4.74
CA GLY A 652 -25.81 -2.97 4.81
C GLY A 652 -24.58 -2.73 5.68
N LEU A 653 -23.93 -1.58 5.53
CA LEU A 653 -22.72 -1.21 6.26
C LEU A 653 -22.99 -1.00 7.75
N TYR A 654 -23.90 -0.08 8.11
CA TYR A 654 -24.39 0.10 9.48
C TYR A 654 -24.79 -1.22 10.14
N TYR A 655 -25.57 -2.05 9.43
CA TYR A 655 -26.08 -3.30 9.97
C TYR A 655 -24.95 -4.27 10.27
N ALA A 656 -23.95 -4.41 9.39
CA ALA A 656 -22.78 -5.25 9.63
C ALA A 656 -21.96 -4.76 10.84
N GLN A 657 -21.74 -3.44 10.95
CA GLN A 657 -20.98 -2.83 12.06
C GLN A 657 -21.64 -3.04 13.43
N HIS A 658 -22.97 -3.10 13.49
CA HIS A 658 -23.71 -3.29 14.74
C HIS A 658 -24.05 -4.77 15.02
N ASN A 659 -23.78 -5.67 14.08
CA ASN A 659 -24.19 -7.08 14.14
C ASN A 659 -23.06 -7.99 13.66
N ALA A 660 -22.01 -8.13 14.47
CA ALA A 660 -20.81 -8.92 14.14
C ALA A 660 -21.11 -10.39 13.79
N ASP A 661 -22.16 -10.97 14.36
CA ASP A 661 -22.61 -12.34 14.05
C ASP A 661 -23.18 -12.45 12.62
N VAL A 662 -23.85 -11.40 12.14
CA VAL A 662 -24.35 -11.33 10.77
C VAL A 662 -23.21 -11.10 9.80
N TYR A 663 -22.28 -10.18 10.13
CA TYR A 663 -21.08 -9.95 9.32
C TYR A 663 -20.28 -11.25 9.14
N ALA A 664 -20.04 -11.99 10.22
CA ALA A 664 -19.34 -13.27 10.18
C ALA A 664 -20.11 -14.37 9.39
N SER A 665 -21.43 -14.25 9.26
CA SER A 665 -22.26 -15.21 8.50
C SER A 665 -22.25 -14.95 6.99
N GLY A 666 -21.91 -13.74 6.54
CA GLY A 666 -21.98 -13.33 5.13
C GLY A 666 -23.40 -13.19 4.56
N ILE A 667 -24.45 -13.27 5.39
CA ILE A 667 -25.84 -13.09 4.96
C ILE A 667 -26.09 -11.61 4.67
N ALA A 668 -26.76 -11.30 3.55
CA ALA A 668 -27.18 -9.93 3.22
C ALA A 668 -28.03 -9.32 4.34
N ALA A 669 -27.74 -8.07 4.70
CA ALA A 669 -28.35 -7.41 5.85
C ALA A 669 -29.89 -7.33 5.75
N ASP A 670 -30.42 -7.03 4.55
CA ASP A 670 -31.85 -6.94 4.30
C ASP A 670 -32.55 -8.29 4.41
N LEU A 671 -31.93 -9.36 3.90
CA LEU A 671 -32.42 -10.72 4.05
C LEU A 671 -32.45 -11.13 5.51
N HIS A 672 -31.34 -10.95 6.24
CA HIS A 672 -31.28 -11.28 7.66
C HIS A 672 -32.31 -10.47 8.45
N TYR A 673 -32.40 -9.16 8.20
CA TYR A 673 -33.36 -8.31 8.89
C TYR A 673 -34.79 -8.80 8.67
N ALA A 674 -35.19 -9.06 7.42
CA ALA A 674 -36.54 -9.49 7.06
C ALA A 674 -36.93 -10.86 7.65
N THR A 675 -35.98 -11.79 7.75
CA THR A 675 -36.26 -13.15 8.26
C THR A 675 -36.17 -13.26 9.77
N GLU A 676 -35.20 -12.58 10.40
CA GLU A 676 -34.85 -12.79 11.80
C GLU A 676 -34.58 -11.49 12.57
N GLY A 677 -33.90 -10.52 11.95
CA GLY A 677 -33.37 -9.34 12.65
C GLY A 677 -34.44 -8.50 13.32
N TRP A 678 -35.58 -8.27 12.66
CA TRP A 678 -36.67 -7.49 13.27
C TRP A 678 -37.28 -8.20 14.48
N GLN A 679 -37.31 -9.53 14.49
CA GLN A 679 -37.81 -10.32 15.63
C GLN A 679 -36.86 -10.29 16.81
N GLN A 680 -35.57 -10.11 16.52
CA GLN A 680 -34.51 -9.96 17.51
C GLN A 680 -34.36 -8.51 18.00
N GLY A 681 -35.18 -7.58 17.50
CA GLY A 681 -35.16 -6.17 17.89
C GLY A 681 -33.95 -5.40 17.35
N ARG A 682 -33.25 -5.93 16.35
CA ARG A 682 -32.10 -5.26 15.70
C ARG A 682 -32.59 -4.09 14.87
N ASP A 683 -31.79 -3.04 14.74
CA ASP A 683 -32.17 -1.85 13.98
C ASP A 683 -31.59 -1.92 12.54
N PRO A 684 -32.40 -1.62 11.50
CA PRO A 684 -31.96 -1.75 10.10
C PRO A 684 -31.13 -0.55 9.63
N ASN A 685 -31.22 0.59 10.31
CA ASN A 685 -30.51 1.83 10.03
C ASN A 685 -30.54 2.74 11.29
N PRO A 686 -29.73 3.81 11.36
CA PRO A 686 -29.68 4.70 12.53
C PRO A 686 -30.99 5.43 12.89
N TRP A 687 -31.95 5.53 11.96
CA TRP A 687 -33.16 6.35 12.10
C TRP A 687 -34.43 5.54 12.26
N PHE A 688 -34.34 4.21 12.26
CA PHE A 688 -35.45 3.31 12.52
C PHE A 688 -35.10 2.42 13.70
N SER A 689 -35.84 2.54 14.80
CA SER A 689 -35.67 1.62 15.93
C SER A 689 -36.78 0.57 15.90
N THR A 690 -36.40 -0.67 15.62
CA THR A 690 -37.32 -1.82 15.61
C THR A 690 -37.99 -2.00 16.96
N THR A 691 -37.20 -1.89 18.03
CA THR A 691 -37.69 -2.11 19.39
C THR A 691 -38.62 -0.98 19.81
N SER A 692 -38.26 0.28 19.58
CA SER A 692 -39.12 1.41 19.92
C SER A 692 -40.38 1.47 19.08
N TYR A 693 -40.30 1.20 17.77
CA TYR A 693 -41.46 1.21 16.89
C TYR A 693 -42.48 0.14 17.32
N LEU A 694 -42.05 -1.10 17.58
CA LEU A 694 -42.96 -2.15 18.06
C LEU A 694 -43.52 -1.87 19.46
N ALA A 695 -42.75 -1.22 20.34
CA ALA A 695 -43.22 -0.86 21.68
C ALA A 695 -44.36 0.17 21.64
N ASN A 696 -44.27 1.14 20.72
CA ASN A 696 -45.23 2.23 20.53
C ASN A 696 -46.43 1.85 19.64
N HIS A 697 -46.26 0.87 18.75
CA HIS A 697 -47.30 0.39 17.83
C HIS A 697 -47.74 -1.04 18.16
N LYS A 698 -48.52 -1.18 19.25
CA LYS A 698 -49.02 -2.48 19.76
C LYS A 698 -49.87 -3.25 18.76
N ASP A 699 -50.54 -2.55 17.86
CA ASP A 699 -51.29 -3.14 16.75
C ASP A 699 -50.36 -3.83 15.74
N VAL A 700 -49.24 -3.19 15.36
CA VAL A 700 -48.21 -3.79 14.49
C VAL A 700 -47.57 -4.99 15.17
N GLN A 701 -47.23 -4.86 16.46
CA GLN A 701 -46.71 -5.97 17.26
C GLN A 701 -47.70 -7.16 17.30
N ALA A 702 -49.00 -6.89 17.46
CA ALA A 702 -50.03 -7.93 17.48
C ALA A 702 -50.26 -8.59 16.10
N MET A 703 -50.02 -7.87 15.00
CA MET A 703 -50.07 -8.44 13.65
C MET A 703 -48.89 -9.39 13.38
N GLY A 704 -47.76 -9.22 14.09
CA GLY A 704 -46.57 -10.05 13.89
C GLY A 704 -45.93 -9.89 12.52
N VAL A 705 -46.02 -8.68 11.95
CA VAL A 705 -45.44 -8.30 10.66
C VAL A 705 -44.13 -7.54 10.86
N ASN A 706 -43.28 -7.55 9.84
CA ASN A 706 -42.05 -6.77 9.83
C ASN A 706 -42.37 -5.27 10.02
N PRO A 707 -41.89 -4.62 11.10
CA PRO A 707 -42.21 -3.22 11.39
C PRO A 707 -41.64 -2.25 10.36
N LEU A 708 -40.47 -2.54 9.76
CA LEU A 708 -39.88 -1.70 8.72
C LEU A 708 -40.75 -1.69 7.46
N ASP A 709 -41.22 -2.88 7.04
CA ASP A 709 -42.13 -3.00 5.89
C ASP A 709 -43.46 -2.30 6.20
N TYR A 710 -44.02 -2.51 7.40
CA TYR A 710 -45.26 -1.84 7.80
C TYR A 710 -45.10 -0.31 7.77
N TYR A 711 -44.01 0.22 8.32
CA TYR A 711 -43.71 1.64 8.26
C TYR A 711 -43.61 2.11 6.81
N ALA A 712 -42.86 1.41 5.96
CA ALA A 712 -42.61 1.78 4.57
C ALA A 712 -43.90 1.94 3.75
N TRP A 713 -44.89 1.09 4.01
CA TRP A 713 -46.16 1.06 3.25
C TRP A 713 -47.30 1.83 3.91
N VAL A 714 -47.36 1.88 5.24
CA VAL A 714 -48.52 2.36 6.00
C VAL A 714 -48.14 3.37 7.09
N GLY A 715 -47.12 3.08 7.90
CA GLY A 715 -46.81 3.86 9.11
C GLY A 715 -46.53 5.34 8.82
N TRP A 716 -45.67 5.64 7.84
CA TRP A 716 -45.34 7.04 7.53
C TRP A 716 -46.56 7.86 7.07
N GLN A 717 -47.55 7.23 6.43
CA GLN A 717 -48.79 7.91 5.98
C GLN A 717 -49.73 8.23 7.15
N ARG A 718 -49.50 7.59 8.30
CA ARG A 718 -50.25 7.80 9.54
C ARG A 718 -49.57 8.80 10.47
N ASP A 719 -48.47 9.41 10.02
CA ASP A 719 -47.64 10.28 10.85
C ASP A 719 -47.02 9.52 12.04
N ASP A 720 -46.72 8.23 11.83
CA ASP A 720 -45.94 7.44 12.78
C ASP A 720 -44.45 7.74 12.56
N ASP A 721 -43.70 8.05 13.62
CA ASP A 721 -42.26 8.27 13.54
C ASP A 721 -41.46 6.96 13.70
N PRO A 722 -40.40 6.75 12.89
CA PRO A 722 -39.62 5.50 12.90
C PRO A 722 -38.68 5.37 14.12
N SER A 723 -38.30 6.48 14.75
CA SER A 723 -37.50 6.53 15.97
C SER A 723 -37.59 7.91 16.62
N ALA A 724 -37.02 8.09 17.81
CA ALA A 724 -36.92 9.42 18.45
C ALA A 724 -36.02 10.40 17.67
N GLY A 725 -35.12 9.89 16.82
CA GLY A 725 -34.15 10.68 16.07
C GLY A 725 -34.60 11.11 14.68
N PHE A 726 -35.84 10.82 14.27
CA PHE A 726 -36.34 11.18 12.94
C PHE A 726 -37.84 11.51 12.99
N ASP A 727 -38.15 12.78 12.83
CA ASP A 727 -39.50 13.32 12.71
C ASP A 727 -39.92 13.37 11.24
N GLY A 728 -40.83 12.48 10.84
CA GLY A 728 -41.28 12.38 9.46
C GLY A 728 -42.01 13.64 8.99
N SER A 729 -42.78 14.26 9.88
CA SER A 729 -43.59 15.44 9.59
C SER A 729 -42.73 16.70 9.41
N LEU A 730 -41.75 16.91 10.29
CA LEU A 730 -40.79 18.02 10.15
C LEU A 730 -39.94 17.86 8.90
N TYR A 731 -39.47 16.64 8.60
CA TYR A 731 -38.73 16.39 7.37
C TYR A 731 -39.55 16.81 6.14
N LEU A 732 -40.82 16.41 6.04
CA LEU A 732 -41.69 16.80 4.93
C LEU A 732 -42.01 18.30 4.90
N HIS A 733 -42.16 18.93 6.07
CA HIS A 733 -42.40 20.38 6.18
C HIS A 733 -41.24 21.20 5.58
N PHE A 734 -40.00 20.83 5.89
CA PHE A 734 -38.81 21.50 5.38
C PHE A 734 -38.38 21.05 3.98
N ASN A 735 -38.95 19.95 3.50
CA ASN A 735 -38.70 19.40 2.18
C ASN A 735 -40.02 19.34 1.38
N PRO A 736 -40.59 20.50 0.99
CA PRO A 736 -41.90 20.57 0.35
C PRO A 736 -41.94 19.90 -1.03
N ASP A 737 -40.79 19.74 -1.69
CA ASP A 737 -40.64 18.96 -2.92
C ASP A 737 -40.90 17.46 -2.68
N VAL A 738 -40.36 16.90 -1.59
CA VAL A 738 -40.58 15.51 -1.16
C VAL A 738 -42.04 15.31 -0.76
N ALA A 739 -42.60 16.25 0.00
CA ALA A 739 -44.00 16.23 0.40
C ALA A 739 -44.95 16.31 -0.82
N ALA A 740 -44.67 17.19 -1.78
CA ALA A 740 -45.47 17.31 -3.00
C ALA A 740 -45.39 16.07 -3.89
N ALA A 741 -44.24 15.38 -3.91
CA ALA A 741 -44.07 14.11 -4.61
C ALA A 741 -44.75 12.92 -3.88
N GLY A 742 -45.19 13.11 -2.63
CA GLY A 742 -45.83 12.06 -1.83
C GLY A 742 -44.88 10.92 -1.49
N LEU A 743 -43.59 11.23 -1.30
CA LEU A 743 -42.55 10.24 -1.00
C LEU A 743 -42.47 9.97 0.50
N ASN A 744 -42.15 8.73 0.86
CA ASN A 744 -41.85 8.36 2.24
C ASN A 744 -40.61 9.13 2.73
N PRO A 745 -40.69 9.87 3.84
CA PRO A 745 -39.61 10.77 4.28
C PRO A 745 -38.33 10.03 4.67
N LEU A 746 -38.44 8.93 5.44
CA LEU A 746 -37.27 8.13 5.83
C LEU A 746 -36.64 7.45 4.61
N LEU A 747 -37.45 6.89 3.70
CA LEU A 747 -36.95 6.29 2.47
C LEU A 747 -36.23 7.33 1.61
N HIS A 748 -36.80 8.53 1.45
CA HIS A 748 -36.18 9.62 0.71
C HIS A 748 -34.86 10.07 1.35
N TRP A 749 -34.84 10.23 2.68
CA TRP A 749 -33.61 10.54 3.43
C TRP A 749 -32.51 9.49 3.20
N LEU A 750 -32.90 8.21 3.28
CA LEU A 750 -32.02 7.07 3.07
C LEU A 750 -31.63 6.84 1.61
N GLN A 751 -32.27 7.46 0.62
CA GLN A 751 -31.87 7.30 -0.78
C GLN A 751 -31.15 8.52 -1.34
N TYR A 752 -31.57 9.72 -0.94
CA TYR A 752 -31.14 10.98 -1.56
C TYR A 752 -30.78 12.03 -0.51
N GLY A 753 -31.56 12.16 0.57
CA GLY A 753 -31.47 13.30 1.47
C GLY A 753 -30.08 13.52 2.11
N GLN A 754 -29.39 12.43 2.47
CA GLN A 754 -28.02 12.51 2.98
C GLN A 754 -27.04 13.09 1.95
N ALA A 755 -27.08 12.58 0.72
CA ALA A 755 -26.21 13.04 -0.38
C ALA A 755 -26.56 14.47 -0.85
N GLU A 756 -27.81 14.88 -0.68
CA GLU A 756 -28.28 16.25 -0.99
C GLU A 756 -27.98 17.26 0.13
N GLY A 757 -27.44 16.80 1.27
CA GLY A 757 -27.15 17.66 2.42
C GLY A 757 -28.40 18.22 3.10
N ARG A 758 -29.51 17.47 3.07
CA ARG A 758 -30.75 17.86 3.78
C ARG A 758 -30.58 17.66 5.28
N ASP A 759 -31.35 18.41 6.06
CA ASP A 759 -31.39 18.24 7.51
C ASP A 759 -32.41 17.16 7.93
N ILE A 760 -32.13 16.53 9.06
CA ILE A 760 -33.07 15.69 9.81
C ILE A 760 -33.39 16.36 11.14
N TYR A 761 -34.55 16.01 11.67
CA TYR A 761 -35.03 16.57 12.92
C TYR A 761 -35.35 15.41 13.86
N PRO A 762 -34.92 15.46 15.14
CA PRO A 762 -35.46 14.56 16.14
C PRO A 762 -36.96 14.85 16.34
N VAL A 763 -37.68 13.90 16.94
CA VAL A 763 -39.12 14.02 17.16
C VAL A 763 -39.44 15.21 18.06
N ILE A 764 -40.32 16.09 17.57
CA ILE A 764 -40.87 17.23 18.31
C ILE A 764 -42.38 17.31 18.06
N ASP A 765 -43.16 16.73 18.96
CA ASP A 765 -44.63 16.77 18.87
C ASP A 765 -45.19 17.96 19.64
N GLY A 766 -45.03 19.15 19.05
CA GLY A 766 -45.53 20.42 19.58
C GLY A 766 -47.02 20.40 19.96
N ALA A 767 -47.82 19.52 19.32
CA ALA A 767 -49.25 19.38 19.61
C ALA A 767 -49.55 18.56 20.87
N ARG A 768 -48.64 17.69 21.31
CA ARG A 768 -48.80 16.82 22.49
C ARG A 768 -47.94 17.20 23.69
N LEU A 769 -47.11 18.23 23.58
CA LEU A 769 -46.30 18.78 24.67
C LEU A 769 -47.11 18.99 25.97
N ARG A 770 -46.51 18.59 27.09
CA ARG A 770 -47.03 18.82 28.45
C ARG A 770 -46.04 19.70 29.22
N GLY A 771 -46.11 21.01 28.98
CA GLY A 771 -44.97 21.90 29.29
C GLY A 771 -43.86 21.60 28.28
N ASP A 772 -42.60 21.54 28.72
CA ASP A 772 -41.47 21.20 27.83
C ASP A 772 -41.29 19.69 27.68
N PHE A 773 -42.13 18.87 28.33
CA PHE A 773 -42.05 17.42 28.20
C PHE A 773 -42.75 16.97 26.92
N ASP A 774 -42.03 16.24 26.08
CA ASP A 774 -42.56 15.65 24.86
C ASP A 774 -42.86 14.15 25.09
N PRO A 775 -44.15 13.78 25.27
CA PRO A 775 -44.51 12.38 25.50
C PRO A 775 -44.27 11.49 24.27
N THR A 776 -44.27 12.04 23.06
CA THR A 776 -44.01 11.27 21.83
C THR A 776 -42.53 10.94 21.74
N PHE A 777 -41.65 11.95 21.85
CA PHE A 777 -40.19 11.74 21.93
C PHE A 777 -39.83 10.78 23.07
N TYR A 778 -40.35 11.02 24.28
CA TYR A 778 -40.00 10.23 25.46
C TYR A 778 -40.37 8.76 25.28
N SER A 779 -41.52 8.47 24.68
CA SER A 779 -41.96 7.09 24.46
C SER A 779 -41.14 6.39 23.37
N LEU A 780 -40.64 7.12 22.36
CA LEU A 780 -39.76 6.59 21.32
C LEU A 780 -38.32 6.38 21.81
N ALA A 781 -37.82 7.28 22.65
CA ALA A 781 -36.48 7.20 23.23
C ALA A 781 -36.39 6.11 24.33
N ASN A 782 -37.52 5.72 24.91
CA ASN A 782 -37.61 4.81 26.06
C ASN A 782 -38.52 3.61 25.75
N PRO A 783 -38.07 2.64 24.94
CA PRO A 783 -38.88 1.50 24.51
C PRO A 783 -39.39 0.62 25.66
N ASP A 784 -38.66 0.55 26.77
CA ASP A 784 -39.06 -0.17 27.97
C ASP A 784 -40.29 0.44 28.65
N VAL A 785 -40.37 1.78 28.69
CA VAL A 785 -41.52 2.52 29.23
C VAL A 785 -42.74 2.34 28.34
N ALA A 786 -42.56 2.49 27.02
CA ALA A 786 -43.60 2.23 26.03
C ALA A 786 -44.09 0.77 26.10
N ALA A 787 -43.17 -0.18 26.26
CA ALA A 787 -43.50 -1.59 26.39
C ALA A 787 -44.36 -1.89 27.62
N ALA A 788 -44.07 -1.23 28.75
CA ALA A 788 -44.80 -1.36 30.01
C ALA A 788 -46.19 -0.69 29.99
N GLY A 789 -46.48 0.17 29.00
CA GLY A 789 -47.75 0.88 28.89
C GLY A 789 -47.98 1.91 30.01
N VAL A 790 -46.89 2.43 30.58
CA VAL A 790 -46.91 3.49 31.61
C VAL A 790 -47.06 4.85 30.92
N ASP A 791 -47.78 5.80 31.53
CA ASP A 791 -47.84 7.16 31.01
C ASP A 791 -46.42 7.80 31.05
N PRO A 792 -45.89 8.28 29.91
CA PRO A 792 -44.52 8.81 29.82
C PRO A 792 -44.19 9.90 30.85
N MET A 793 -45.11 10.84 31.08
CA MET A 793 -44.92 11.93 32.03
C MET A 793 -44.91 11.40 33.47
N LEU A 794 -45.78 10.44 33.80
CA LEU A 794 -45.76 9.81 35.12
C LEU A 794 -44.42 9.10 35.36
N HIS A 795 -43.93 8.33 34.37
CA HIS A 795 -42.64 7.68 34.46
C HIS A 795 -41.50 8.69 34.65
N TRP A 796 -41.48 9.77 33.88
CA TRP A 796 -40.53 10.87 34.04
C TRP A 796 -40.48 11.40 35.48
N GLN A 797 -41.63 11.78 36.02
CA GLN A 797 -41.75 12.40 37.33
C GLN A 797 -41.29 11.47 38.46
N GLU A 798 -41.62 10.18 38.36
CA GLU A 798 -41.31 9.18 39.37
C GLU A 798 -39.88 8.62 39.25
N TYR A 799 -39.36 8.46 38.03
CA TYR A 799 -38.12 7.73 37.76
C TYR A 799 -37.22 8.43 36.75
N GLY A 800 -37.76 8.85 35.59
CA GLY A 800 -36.98 9.15 34.39
C GLY A 800 -35.82 10.12 34.56
N TRP A 801 -36.04 11.26 35.21
CA TRP A 801 -34.96 12.25 35.40
C TRP A 801 -33.89 11.79 36.39
N ARG A 802 -34.22 10.85 37.28
CA ARG A 802 -33.24 10.24 38.21
C ARG A 802 -32.42 9.14 37.55
N GLU A 803 -32.91 8.65 36.41
CA GLU A 803 -32.23 7.68 35.56
C GLU A 803 -31.43 8.35 34.43
N GLY A 804 -31.40 9.69 34.38
CA GLY A 804 -30.69 10.44 33.34
C GLY A 804 -31.38 10.41 31.97
N ARG A 805 -32.66 10.01 31.89
CA ARG A 805 -33.40 10.01 30.62
C ARG A 805 -33.68 11.45 30.18
N ASP A 806 -33.92 11.68 28.89
CA ASP A 806 -34.22 13.03 28.38
C ASP A 806 -35.72 13.24 28.16
N PRO A 807 -36.29 14.39 28.58
CA PRO A 807 -37.74 14.64 28.49
C PRO A 807 -38.20 15.14 27.12
N ASN A 808 -37.28 15.60 26.27
CA ASN A 808 -37.48 16.04 24.89
C ASN A 808 -36.12 16.04 24.16
N ALA A 809 -36.11 16.29 22.85
CA ALA A 809 -34.90 16.24 22.03
C ALA A 809 -33.84 17.33 22.29
N TYR A 810 -34.16 18.39 23.03
CA TYR A 810 -33.29 19.56 23.26
C TYR A 810 -33.01 19.82 24.75
N PHE A 811 -33.36 18.86 25.61
CA PHE A 811 -33.06 18.90 27.04
C PHE A 811 -32.25 17.65 27.40
N ASP A 812 -31.00 17.85 27.82
CA ASP A 812 -30.10 16.78 28.27
C ASP A 812 -30.06 16.81 29.80
N THR A 813 -30.64 15.79 30.41
CA THR A 813 -30.82 15.71 31.86
C THR A 813 -29.48 15.68 32.60
N ASP A 814 -28.53 14.91 32.10
CA ASP A 814 -27.22 14.74 32.73
C ASP A 814 -26.34 15.98 32.54
N PHE A 815 -26.38 16.60 31.35
CA PHE A 815 -25.77 17.89 31.09
C PHE A 815 -26.31 18.94 32.05
N TYR A 816 -27.63 19.05 32.16
CA TYR A 816 -28.25 20.08 32.99
C TYR A 816 -27.88 19.90 34.46
N LEU A 817 -27.96 18.68 35.00
CA LEU A 817 -27.61 18.41 36.40
C LEU A 817 -26.12 18.62 36.68
N THR A 818 -25.24 18.31 35.71
CA THR A 818 -23.80 18.51 35.82
C THR A 818 -23.44 20.00 35.81
N ALA A 819 -24.03 20.77 34.90
CA ALA A 819 -23.83 22.22 34.83
C ALA A 819 -24.43 22.95 36.05
N ASN A 820 -25.51 22.41 36.62
CA ASN A 820 -26.31 23.02 37.67
C ASN A 820 -26.23 22.24 38.98
N THR A 821 -25.04 22.22 39.58
CA THR A 821 -24.76 21.45 40.81
C THR A 821 -25.65 21.79 42.01
N ASP A 822 -26.21 23.00 42.06
CA ASP A 822 -27.19 23.42 43.06
C ASP A 822 -28.54 22.70 42.89
N VAL A 823 -28.99 22.50 41.65
CA VAL A 823 -30.19 21.72 41.30
C VAL A 823 -29.97 20.24 41.63
N ALA A 824 -28.82 19.70 41.26
CA ALA A 824 -28.45 18.32 41.56
C ALA A 824 -28.36 18.06 43.07
N ALA A 825 -27.71 18.95 43.83
CA ALA A 825 -27.58 18.83 45.29
C ALA A 825 -28.92 18.97 46.02
N ALA A 826 -29.86 19.76 45.47
CA ALA A 826 -31.21 19.90 46.00
C ALA A 826 -32.15 18.76 45.60
N HIS A 827 -31.71 17.82 44.73
CA HIS A 827 -32.51 16.73 44.19
C HIS A 827 -33.84 17.21 43.58
N LEU A 828 -33.77 18.30 42.82
CA LEU A 828 -34.92 18.86 42.11
C LEU A 828 -35.03 18.23 40.71
N ASP A 829 -36.28 18.09 40.23
CA ASP A 829 -36.55 17.73 38.84
C ASP A 829 -35.93 18.79 37.91
N PRO A 830 -34.98 18.42 37.05
CA PRO A 830 -34.20 19.36 36.25
C PRO A 830 -35.04 20.08 35.21
N LEU A 831 -36.02 19.40 34.58
CA LEU A 831 -36.91 20.00 33.60
C LEU A 831 -37.84 21.01 34.28
N LEU A 832 -38.43 20.64 35.41
CA LEU A 832 -39.27 21.55 36.18
C LEU A 832 -38.48 22.75 36.71
N HIS A 833 -37.24 22.54 37.11
CA HIS A 833 -36.35 23.63 37.52
C HIS A 833 -36.10 24.60 36.37
N TYR A 834 -35.79 24.08 35.18
CA TYR A 834 -35.59 24.90 33.98
C TYR A 834 -36.82 25.76 33.67
N GLN A 835 -38.00 25.14 33.60
CA GLN A 835 -39.28 25.79 33.29
C GLN A 835 -39.61 26.97 34.20
N ILE A 836 -39.32 26.82 35.49
CA ILE A 836 -39.70 27.82 36.50
C ILE A 836 -38.60 28.88 36.67
N TYR A 837 -37.34 28.46 36.71
CA TYR A 837 -36.19 29.29 37.08
C TYR A 837 -35.11 29.31 36.01
N GLY A 838 -34.70 28.16 35.50
CA GLY A 838 -33.46 28.02 34.74
C GLY A 838 -33.35 28.92 33.52
N TRP A 839 -34.38 28.99 32.68
CA TRP A 839 -34.32 29.86 31.49
C TRP A 839 -34.27 31.35 31.83
N ARG A 840 -34.84 31.77 32.98
CA ARG A 840 -34.78 33.16 33.46
C ARG A 840 -33.41 33.51 34.03
N GLU A 841 -32.67 32.49 34.43
CA GLU A 841 -31.30 32.58 34.94
C GLU A 841 -30.27 32.44 33.81
N GLY A 842 -30.69 32.23 32.57
CA GLY A 842 -29.80 32.02 31.41
C GLY A 842 -29.09 30.67 31.44
N ARG A 843 -29.64 29.66 32.14
CA ARG A 843 -29.08 28.29 32.14
C ARG A 843 -29.47 27.60 30.84
N ASP A 844 -28.57 26.83 30.25
CA ASP A 844 -28.84 26.06 29.02
C ASP A 844 -29.39 24.67 29.33
N PRO A 845 -30.46 24.20 28.66
CA PRO A 845 -31.06 22.88 28.90
C PRO A 845 -30.25 21.74 28.29
N SER A 846 -29.41 22.01 27.29
CA SER A 846 -28.51 21.04 26.65
C SER A 846 -27.38 21.79 25.93
N ALA A 847 -26.39 21.06 25.42
CA ALA A 847 -25.39 21.65 24.51
C ALA A 847 -26.00 22.10 23.16
N ALA A 848 -27.15 21.53 22.77
CA ALA A 848 -27.83 21.79 21.49
C ALA A 848 -28.82 22.97 21.56
N PHE A 849 -28.94 23.64 22.71
CA PHE A 849 -29.86 24.76 22.90
C PHE A 849 -29.25 25.83 23.80
N ASP A 850 -29.00 27.01 23.24
CA ASP A 850 -28.49 28.16 24.00
C ASP A 850 -29.64 29.12 24.32
N THR A 851 -29.99 29.20 25.61
CA THR A 851 -31.13 29.98 26.11
C THR A 851 -30.97 31.47 25.79
N ASP A 852 -29.80 32.03 26.09
CA ASP A 852 -29.55 33.46 25.95
C ASP A 852 -29.40 33.87 24.47
N SER A 853 -28.70 33.06 23.68
CA SER A 853 -28.57 33.26 22.24
C SER A 853 -29.90 33.17 21.53
N TYR A 854 -30.77 32.23 21.91
CA TYR A 854 -32.11 32.11 21.32
C TYR A 854 -32.95 33.36 21.61
N LEU A 855 -33.00 33.81 22.86
CA LEU A 855 -33.73 35.04 23.26
C LEU A 855 -33.13 36.30 22.62
N HIS A 856 -31.80 36.36 22.46
CA HIS A 856 -31.12 37.46 21.79
C HIS A 856 -31.46 37.53 20.30
N ARG A 857 -31.47 36.36 19.62
CA ARG A 857 -31.79 36.25 18.19
C ARG A 857 -33.26 36.54 17.91
N TYR A 858 -34.14 36.09 18.78
CA TYR A 858 -35.59 36.14 18.60
C TYR A 858 -36.24 37.13 19.57
N ALA A 859 -36.13 38.41 19.24
CA ALA A 859 -36.60 39.52 20.07
C ALA A 859 -38.11 39.48 20.37
N ASP A 860 -38.91 38.85 19.52
CA ASP A 860 -40.35 38.62 19.74
C ASP A 860 -40.60 37.64 20.90
N VAL A 861 -39.81 36.57 21.00
CA VAL A 861 -39.87 35.60 22.12
C VAL A 861 -39.41 36.26 23.41
N ALA A 862 -38.29 36.99 23.37
CA ALA A 862 -37.80 37.74 24.51
C ALA A 862 -38.81 38.77 25.03
N ALA A 863 -39.47 39.50 24.12
CA ALA A 863 -40.52 40.46 24.47
C ALA A 863 -41.78 39.79 25.04
N ALA A 864 -42.12 38.59 24.57
CA ALA A 864 -43.22 37.79 25.10
C ALA A 864 -42.94 37.27 26.52
N GLY A 865 -41.66 37.17 26.92
CA GLY A 865 -41.25 36.73 28.25
C GLY A 865 -41.68 35.29 28.55
N VAL A 866 -41.67 34.45 27.52
CA VAL A 866 -42.02 33.02 27.58
C VAL A 866 -40.76 32.16 27.63
N ASP A 867 -40.92 30.93 28.10
CA ASP A 867 -39.85 29.93 28.10
C ASP A 867 -39.34 29.70 26.65
N PRO A 868 -38.04 29.92 26.37
CA PRO A 868 -37.49 29.81 25.03
C PRO A 868 -37.46 28.37 24.51
N LEU A 869 -37.22 27.37 25.37
CA LEU A 869 -37.25 25.97 24.97
C LEU A 869 -38.67 25.55 24.62
N LEU A 870 -39.66 25.90 25.47
CA LEU A 870 -41.07 25.64 25.18
C LEU A 870 -41.51 26.28 23.87
N HIS A 871 -41.12 27.53 23.66
CA HIS A 871 -41.43 28.26 22.43
C HIS A 871 -40.82 27.55 21.22
N PHE A 872 -39.55 27.15 21.31
CA PHE A 872 -38.87 26.45 20.24
C PHE A 872 -39.56 25.14 19.87
N LEU A 873 -39.84 24.28 20.86
CA LEU A 873 -40.51 23.01 20.66
C LEU A 873 -41.96 23.17 20.15
N SER A 874 -42.67 24.23 20.58
CA SER A 874 -44.08 24.45 20.20
C SER A 874 -44.25 25.13 18.84
N TYR A 875 -43.34 26.04 18.48
CA TYR A 875 -43.47 26.94 17.33
C TYR A 875 -42.17 27.16 16.59
N GLY A 876 -41.08 27.37 17.31
CA GLY A 876 -39.81 27.83 16.74
C GLY A 876 -39.25 26.88 15.69
N VAL A 877 -39.31 25.57 15.91
CA VAL A 877 -38.86 24.59 14.90
C VAL A 877 -39.68 24.74 13.63
N LEU A 878 -41.01 24.71 13.69
CA LEU A 878 -41.87 24.86 12.49
C LEU A 878 -41.66 26.19 11.74
N GLU A 879 -41.25 27.24 12.45
CA GLU A 879 -40.92 28.55 11.88
C GLU A 879 -39.51 28.64 11.27
N GLY A 880 -38.71 27.55 11.33
CA GLY A 880 -37.33 27.52 10.84
C GLY A 880 -36.34 28.27 11.73
N ARG A 881 -36.65 28.42 13.02
CA ARG A 881 -35.72 29.02 14.00
C ARG A 881 -34.64 28.01 14.38
N THR A 882 -33.46 28.49 14.78
CA THR A 882 -32.33 27.64 15.19
C THR A 882 -32.12 27.71 16.71
N ALA A 883 -31.86 26.56 17.33
CA ALA A 883 -31.63 26.42 18.78
C ALA A 883 -30.22 26.83 19.22
N GLU A 884 -29.22 26.71 18.34
CA GLU A 884 -27.81 26.97 18.66
C GLU A 884 -27.33 28.36 18.23
N ALA A 885 -26.22 28.82 18.80
CA ALA A 885 -25.49 29.96 18.27
C ALA A 885 -24.83 29.60 16.93
N ALA A 886 -25.07 30.36 15.86
CA ALA A 886 -24.27 30.22 14.65
C ALA A 886 -22.79 30.41 15.00
N LEU A 887 -21.96 29.39 14.78
CA LEU A 887 -20.51 29.55 14.72
C LEU A 887 -20.23 30.60 13.62
N ILE A 888 -19.74 31.76 14.03
CA ILE A 888 -19.27 32.83 13.12
C ILE A 888 -17.94 32.42 12.52
#